data_AF-A0A9E7F375-F1
#
_entry.id   AF-A0A9E7F375-F1
#
_cell.length_a   1.000
_cell.length_b   1.000
_cell.length_c   1.000
_cell.angle_alpha   90.00
_cell.angle_beta   90.00
_cell.angle_gamma   90.00
#
_symmetry.space_group_name_H-M   'P 1'
#
loop_
_entity.id
_entity.type
_entity.pdbx_description
1 polymer ?
#
loop_
_entity_poly.entity_id
_entity_poly.type
_entity_poly.pdbx_seq_one_letter_code
_entity_poly.pdbx_strand_id
1 'polypeptide(L)'
;MKTAASILRPEPGTISPTAPASMAYNFLFLLSCIAVVSSSSHAYVYPPLVEGLSFTFYKSTCPDLESIVRSYLKQLFQSDISVASGLLRLHFHDCFVQGCDGSILLDGSFGGPSEKDAPPNLTLRPAAFKAIDELQTLITQACGPVVSCADIAALAARDSVRSTGGPKYKVPLGRRDGLSYATEEDVLSFLPSPTSNVTALIDVFTELDLTIKDLVTLSGAHTIGIAHCSSFEDRLFPTQDSTLDPIFAEKLYLTCPALNSTNTTVIDIRTPNTFDNKYFVDLLHREGLFTSDQGLYDDSRTKPFVIVFALCQRMFFENFVYSMTKMGQLSVLTGSQGDIRRNCSALNSNLSWYAVDGDGHDGKDPTLDQTFAENLYLTCPVANTSNTTALDVRSPDAFDNNYYVDLLNSQGLFTSDQGLYADARTQPTVTGFAVDQSLFFDKFVYSMTKMGQLSVLTGDQGWLKPVSRTEQALLPMAASLLLWLLSCVAFLSSSSEAYDYPPLVDGLSFGFYKSTCPSLKSIVRKHLKQAFENDVGLAAGLLRLHFHDCFVQGCDGSILLDGSAGGPSEKDAPPNLTLRPAAFEAINDLQAVIAKACGQVVSCADIAALAARYSVRLSGGPSYKVPLGRRDGLSFATRNDVLSSLPAPTSNVTDLLDAFGKLDLDADDLVALSGGHTIGIGHCTSFEKRLFPTQDSTLDQTFADNLYLTCPVANTTNTTVLDVRSPDTFDNKYYVDLLNRQGLFTSDQDLYTDSRTQPIVERFAAKQSLFFKKFVFSITKMGQLSVLTGNQGEIRSNCSAINSSNNLLSSSEGGRRYIYSFNLIRLKQVATIKTDADLDAKPGEEGNGRDAAACLAMDLSPIQNAVASGSYATIADACDELMLQVASRGIAYQEDWPFTVHLLGHIFANDLNSARFLWKSIPQGFKESKPELVAAWRIGQCLWTRDYAGVYDAIRGFEWSPEVAGLVAAFSENYTKKMFQLLSSAYSTIGVADVAHFLGMSEDEATNYALQHGWTMDSPSKMLTVKKPRIITEQKLDPSRLQRLTEYVFHLEH
;
A
#
# COMPACT_ATOMS: atom_id res chain seq x y z
N MET A 1 59.77 -44.43 -18.90
CA MET A 1 60.65 -44.60 -20.09
C MET A 1 60.60 -43.27 -20.85
N LYS A 2 61.68 -42.56 -21.22
CA LYS A 2 62.76 -42.89 -22.19
C LYS A 2 62.20 -43.34 -23.55
N THR A 3 62.53 -42.80 -24.73
CA THR A 3 63.39 -41.66 -25.21
C THR A 3 62.92 -41.32 -26.66
N ALA A 4 63.32 -40.29 -27.42
CA ALA A 4 64.46 -39.34 -27.45
C ALA A 4 63.92 -37.87 -27.64
N ALA A 5 64.63 -36.75 -27.91
CA ALA A 5 65.96 -36.39 -28.47
C ALA A 5 66.14 -36.56 -30.01
N SER A 6 66.81 -35.66 -30.77
CA SER A 6 67.44 -34.36 -30.43
C SER A 6 67.89 -33.49 -31.63
N ILE A 7 67.84 -32.15 -31.47
CA ILE A 7 68.82 -31.12 -31.92
C ILE A 7 69.07 -30.84 -33.41
N LEU A 8 68.97 -29.55 -33.79
CA LEU A 8 70.03 -28.78 -34.46
C LEU A 8 70.09 -27.34 -33.87
N ARG A 9 71.20 -26.62 -34.10
CA ARG A 9 71.59 -25.31 -33.48
C ARG A 9 71.62 -24.19 -34.58
N PRO A 10 72.16 -22.93 -34.42
CA PRO A 10 72.91 -22.32 -33.29
C PRO A 10 72.80 -20.79 -33.01
N GLU A 11 73.56 -20.34 -31.99
CA GLU A 11 74.10 -18.98 -31.72
C GLU A 11 73.17 -17.82 -31.25
N PRO A 12 73.70 -16.77 -30.54
CA PRO A 12 73.05 -16.28 -29.31
C PRO A 12 72.82 -14.76 -29.19
N GLY A 13 72.11 -14.36 -28.13
CA GLY A 13 71.94 -12.96 -27.69
C GLY A 13 71.93 -12.80 -26.16
N THR A 14 72.46 -11.69 -25.65
CA THR A 14 72.65 -11.42 -24.21
C THR A 14 71.41 -10.85 -23.52
N ILE A 15 71.16 -11.26 -22.27
CA ILE A 15 70.10 -10.70 -21.40
C ILE A 15 70.74 -10.07 -20.14
N SER A 16 70.32 -8.86 -19.79
CA SER A 16 70.69 -8.12 -18.57
C SER A 16 69.66 -7.00 -18.28
N PRO A 17 69.58 -6.45 -17.05
CA PRO A 17 68.30 -6.55 -16.35
C PRO A 17 67.73 -5.23 -15.79
N THR A 18 66.46 -4.96 -16.09
CA THR A 18 65.66 -3.93 -15.40
C THR A 18 64.19 -4.36 -15.27
N ALA A 19 63.71 -4.58 -14.04
CA ALA A 19 62.29 -4.77 -13.75
C ALA A 19 61.62 -3.38 -13.53
N PRO A 20 60.53 -3.03 -14.25
CA PRO A 20 60.06 -1.64 -14.31
C PRO A 20 58.90 -1.31 -13.35
N ALA A 21 59.00 -0.13 -12.71
CA ALA A 21 58.01 0.95 -12.59
C ALA A 21 56.50 0.72 -12.27
N SER A 22 55.98 -0.51 -12.18
CA SER A 22 54.53 -0.76 -12.18
C SER A 22 53.84 -0.56 -10.82
N MET A 23 54.54 -0.70 -9.69
CA MET A 23 53.91 -0.59 -8.36
C MET A 23 53.68 0.86 -7.90
N ALA A 24 54.44 1.84 -8.40
CA ALA A 24 54.33 3.24 -7.96
C ALA A 24 53.01 3.89 -8.40
N TYR A 25 52.51 3.58 -9.60
CA TYR A 25 51.27 4.13 -10.12
C TYR A 25 50.04 3.68 -9.32
N ASN A 26 49.97 2.39 -8.95
CA ASN A 26 48.84 1.86 -8.18
C ASN A 26 48.73 2.50 -6.78
N PHE A 27 49.85 2.80 -6.13
CA PHE A 27 49.87 3.41 -4.80
C PHE A 27 49.39 4.87 -4.83
N LEU A 28 49.78 5.64 -5.86
CA LEU A 28 49.28 6.99 -6.10
C LEU A 28 47.80 7.00 -6.49
N PHE A 29 47.34 6.00 -7.25
CA PHE A 29 45.92 5.85 -7.59
C PHE A 29 45.07 5.59 -6.33
N LEU A 30 45.49 4.65 -5.46
CA LEU A 30 44.79 4.38 -4.18
C LEU A 30 44.66 5.63 -3.30
N LEU A 31 45.74 6.41 -3.16
CA LEU A 31 45.71 7.67 -2.39
C LEU A 31 44.75 8.70 -2.99
N SER A 32 44.63 8.76 -4.33
CA SER A 32 43.64 9.62 -4.99
C SER A 32 42.19 9.15 -4.75
N CYS A 33 41.94 7.84 -4.72
CA CYS A 33 40.61 7.29 -4.44
C CYS A 33 40.18 7.55 -2.98
N ILE A 34 41.09 7.37 -2.01
CA ILE A 34 40.81 7.59 -0.59
C ILE A 34 40.40 9.05 -0.31
N ALA A 35 41.02 10.02 -0.98
CA ALA A 35 40.72 11.44 -0.82
C ALA A 35 39.31 11.86 -1.31
N VAL A 36 38.67 11.07 -2.20
CA VAL A 36 37.34 11.38 -2.75
C VAL A 36 36.20 10.90 -1.83
N VAL A 37 36.44 9.88 -1.00
CA VAL A 37 35.42 9.33 -0.08
C VAL A 37 35.16 10.26 1.12
N SER A 38 36.10 11.13 1.46
CA SER A 38 36.00 12.05 2.61
C SER A 38 35.11 13.30 2.41
N SER A 39 34.47 13.48 1.25
CA SER A 39 33.66 14.70 0.98
C SER A 39 32.33 14.46 0.25
N SER A 40 31.81 13.23 0.21
CA SER A 40 30.48 12.96 -0.33
C SER A 40 29.38 13.36 0.66
N SER A 41 28.89 14.60 0.54
CA SER A 41 27.66 15.05 1.21
C SER A 41 26.52 14.08 0.92
N HIS A 42 26.00 13.41 1.96
CA HIS A 42 24.97 12.39 1.81
C HIS A 42 23.67 13.01 1.28
N ALA A 43 23.34 12.72 0.02
CA ALA A 43 22.07 13.12 -0.58
C ALA A 43 21.00 12.10 -0.19
N TYR A 44 19.91 12.56 0.44
CA TYR A 44 18.72 11.74 0.65
C TYR A 44 18.18 11.21 -0.68
N VAL A 45 17.78 9.94 -0.70
CA VAL A 45 16.99 9.39 -1.81
C VAL A 45 15.57 9.96 -1.67
N TYR A 46 15.07 10.56 -2.75
CA TYR A 46 13.70 11.07 -2.84
C TYR A 46 12.86 10.15 -3.73
N PRO A 47 11.54 10.02 -3.48
CA PRO A 47 10.65 9.34 -4.41
C PRO A 47 10.57 10.10 -5.75
N PRO A 48 10.19 9.44 -6.85
CA PRO A 48 9.88 10.11 -8.12
C PRO A 48 8.88 11.24 -7.92
N LEU A 49 9.08 12.37 -8.61
CA LEU A 49 8.18 13.52 -8.50
C LEU A 49 6.94 13.36 -9.38
N VAL A 50 5.80 13.81 -8.87
CA VAL A 50 4.57 13.97 -9.68
C VAL A 50 4.75 15.12 -10.69
N GLU A 51 4.20 14.96 -11.90
CA GLU A 51 4.25 16.01 -12.93
C GLU A 51 3.67 17.32 -12.40
N GLY A 52 4.34 18.44 -12.69
CA GLY A 52 4.00 19.76 -12.18
C GLY A 52 4.74 20.17 -10.90
N LEU A 53 5.22 19.22 -10.08
CA LEU A 53 6.00 19.54 -8.88
C LEU A 53 7.50 19.69 -9.14
N SER A 54 8.15 20.61 -8.39
CA SER A 54 9.58 20.86 -8.46
C SER A 54 10.16 21.37 -7.14
N PHE A 55 11.37 20.92 -6.79
CA PHE A 55 12.16 21.46 -5.68
C PHE A 55 12.62 22.92 -5.87
N THR A 56 12.36 23.53 -7.03
CA THR A 56 12.72 24.93 -7.33
C THR A 56 11.56 25.74 -7.93
N PHE A 57 10.31 25.28 -7.75
CA PHE A 57 9.12 25.83 -8.41
C PHE A 57 9.00 27.36 -8.29
N TYR A 58 9.18 27.89 -7.07
CA TYR A 58 9.07 29.32 -6.78
C TYR A 58 10.37 30.14 -6.96
N LYS A 59 11.48 29.54 -7.41
CA LYS A 59 12.81 30.20 -7.43
C LYS A 59 12.84 31.52 -8.23
N SER A 60 11.97 31.68 -9.23
CA SER A 60 11.88 32.89 -10.06
C SER A 60 10.68 33.79 -9.75
N THR A 61 9.65 33.30 -9.04
CA THR A 61 8.38 34.00 -8.79
C THR A 61 8.21 34.45 -7.33
N CYS A 62 8.84 33.75 -6.39
CA CYS A 62 8.95 34.15 -4.99
C CYS A 62 10.27 33.61 -4.40
N PRO A 63 11.43 34.19 -4.75
CA PRO A 63 12.74 33.67 -4.36
C PRO A 63 12.93 33.61 -2.84
N ASP A 64 12.32 34.54 -2.10
CA ASP A 64 12.43 34.65 -0.65
C ASP A 64 11.47 33.75 0.14
N LEU A 65 10.58 32.99 -0.51
CA LEU A 65 9.53 32.15 0.11
C LEU A 65 10.06 31.32 1.29
N GLU A 66 11.09 30.52 1.04
CA GLU A 66 11.70 29.66 2.05
C GLU A 66 12.43 30.43 3.18
N SER A 67 12.78 31.69 2.94
CA SER A 67 13.39 32.56 3.95
C SER A 67 12.31 33.19 4.84
N ILE A 68 11.17 33.58 4.25
CA ILE A 68 10.01 34.13 4.95
C ILE A 68 9.42 33.07 5.89
N VAL A 69 9.08 31.89 5.36
CA VAL A 69 8.52 30.77 6.14
C VAL A 69 9.41 30.41 7.32
N ARG A 70 10.70 30.18 7.05
CA ARG A 70 11.68 29.80 8.08
C ARG A 70 11.90 30.90 9.14
N SER A 71 11.85 32.18 8.76
CA SER A 71 12.13 33.30 9.67
C SER A 71 10.93 33.62 10.56
N TYR A 72 9.70 33.51 10.03
CA TYR A 72 8.47 33.59 10.82
C TYR A 72 8.36 32.40 11.79
N LEU A 73 8.46 31.16 11.29
CA LEU A 73 8.31 29.97 12.13
C LEU A 73 9.37 29.87 13.22
N LYS A 74 10.62 30.28 12.95
CA LYS A 74 11.67 30.36 13.99
C LYS A 74 11.28 31.28 15.14
N GLN A 75 10.60 32.40 14.88
CA GLN A 75 10.12 33.31 15.93
C GLN A 75 8.91 32.71 16.66
N LEU A 76 7.96 32.14 15.92
CA LEU A 76 6.78 31.50 16.50
C LEU A 76 7.15 30.35 17.46
N PHE A 77 8.10 29.49 17.07
CA PHE A 77 8.59 28.39 17.89
C PHE A 77 9.47 28.83 19.08
N GLN A 78 9.97 30.08 19.09
CA GLN A 78 10.60 30.67 20.29
C GLN A 78 9.58 31.10 21.34
N SER A 79 8.36 31.47 20.93
CA SER A 79 7.24 31.71 21.86
C SER A 79 6.47 30.43 22.22
N ASP A 80 6.28 29.51 21.27
CA ASP A 80 5.47 28.31 21.44
C ASP A 80 5.91 27.21 20.47
N ILE A 81 6.80 26.33 20.94
CA ILE A 81 7.31 25.18 20.18
C ILE A 81 6.19 24.17 19.84
N SER A 82 5.08 24.13 20.58
CA SER A 82 3.99 23.18 20.34
C SER A 82 3.12 23.53 19.12
N VAL A 83 3.37 24.67 18.47
CA VAL A 83 2.86 24.92 17.11
C VAL A 83 3.51 23.97 16.09
N ALA A 84 4.75 23.51 16.31
CA ALA A 84 5.50 22.70 15.34
C ALA A 84 4.82 21.35 15.06
N SER A 85 4.43 20.61 16.10
CA SER A 85 3.66 19.36 15.95
C SER A 85 2.26 19.61 15.37
N GLY A 86 1.63 20.74 15.72
CA GLY A 86 0.35 21.16 15.13
C GLY A 86 0.41 21.37 13.61
N LEU A 87 1.47 22.03 13.12
CA LEU A 87 1.72 22.25 11.68
C LEU A 87 2.09 20.96 10.95
N LEU A 88 2.88 20.09 11.58
CA LEU A 88 3.20 18.76 11.03
C LEU A 88 1.95 17.89 10.88
N ARG A 89 1.11 17.84 11.93
CA ARG A 89 -0.17 17.12 11.92
C ARG A 89 -1.15 17.69 10.89
N LEU A 90 -1.24 19.02 10.77
CA LEU A 90 -2.11 19.69 9.80
C LEU A 90 -1.83 19.24 8.36
N HIS A 91 -0.55 19.14 7.96
CA HIS A 91 -0.19 18.68 6.62
C HIS A 91 -0.36 17.16 6.42
N PHE A 92 -0.22 16.34 7.48
CA PHE A 92 -0.58 14.92 7.41
C PHE A 92 -2.08 14.75 7.13
N HIS A 93 -2.92 15.45 7.89
CA HIS A 93 -4.37 15.35 7.78
C HIS A 93 -4.87 15.79 6.39
N ASP A 94 -4.38 16.93 5.90
CA ASP A 94 -4.60 17.42 4.53
C ASP A 94 -4.37 16.33 3.46
N CYS A 95 -3.17 15.74 3.46
CA CYS A 95 -2.74 14.77 2.46
C CYS A 95 -3.53 13.46 2.44
N PHE A 96 -4.23 13.08 3.52
CA PHE A 96 -4.83 11.75 3.65
C PHE A 96 -6.29 11.67 3.16
N VAL A 97 -7.07 12.77 3.19
CA VAL A 97 -8.51 12.70 2.92
C VAL A 97 -8.84 12.81 1.42
N GLN A 98 -8.54 13.95 0.79
CA GLN A 98 -8.73 14.14 -0.66
C GLN A 98 -7.42 14.35 -1.43
N GLY A 99 -6.36 14.82 -0.75
CA GLY A 99 -5.03 15.03 -1.32
C GLY A 99 -4.33 16.22 -0.68
N CYS A 100 -3.03 16.38 -0.93
CA CYS A 100 -2.29 17.53 -0.41
C CYS A 100 -2.63 18.81 -1.21
N ASP A 101 -3.84 19.33 -1.08
CA ASP A 101 -4.36 20.52 -1.77
C ASP A 101 -4.79 21.64 -0.80
N GLY A 102 -4.55 21.49 0.50
CA GLY A 102 -4.93 22.49 1.50
C GLY A 102 -6.43 22.56 1.77
N SER A 103 -7.24 21.57 1.39
CA SER A 103 -8.70 21.55 1.62
C SER A 103 -9.07 21.70 3.09
N ILE A 104 -8.29 21.09 3.98
CA ILE A 104 -8.47 21.15 5.43
C ILE A 104 -8.40 22.58 6.01
N LEU A 105 -7.85 23.53 5.25
CA LEU A 105 -7.77 24.93 5.66
C LEU A 105 -9.11 25.65 5.48
N LEU A 106 -10.00 25.18 4.61
CA LEU A 106 -11.29 25.81 4.30
C LEU A 106 -12.26 25.75 5.48
N ASP A 107 -12.96 26.85 5.75
CA ASP A 107 -14.07 26.91 6.70
C ASP A 107 -15.38 26.37 6.09
N GLY A 108 -16.27 25.85 6.96
CA GLY A 108 -17.62 25.44 6.57
C GLY A 108 -18.45 26.59 5.97
N SER A 109 -19.21 26.29 4.92
CA SER A 109 -20.05 27.25 4.19
C SER A 109 -21.55 27.03 4.46
N PHE A 110 -22.42 27.86 3.88
CA PHE A 110 -23.88 27.69 3.93
C PHE A 110 -24.40 26.33 3.40
N GLY A 111 -23.54 25.51 2.78
CA GLY A 111 -23.86 24.15 2.35
C GLY A 111 -23.65 23.04 3.40
N GLY A 112 -22.96 23.31 4.51
CA GLY A 112 -22.68 22.32 5.57
C GLY A 112 -21.24 22.37 6.12
N PRO A 113 -20.94 21.54 7.14
CA PRO A 113 -19.61 21.47 7.76
C PRO A 113 -18.53 21.10 6.75
N SER A 114 -17.33 21.59 6.98
CA SER A 114 -16.14 21.29 6.19
C SER A 114 -15.34 20.11 6.72
N GLU A 115 -14.34 19.69 5.96
CA GLU A 115 -13.29 18.78 6.43
C GLU A 115 -12.68 19.26 7.76
N LYS A 116 -12.46 20.56 7.92
CA LYS A 116 -11.90 21.20 9.13
C LYS A 116 -12.78 21.01 10.37
N ASP A 117 -14.10 20.90 10.16
CA ASP A 117 -15.12 20.74 11.20
C ASP A 117 -15.36 19.26 11.59
N ALA A 118 -14.79 18.30 10.84
CA ALA A 118 -14.99 16.87 11.10
C ALA A 118 -14.33 16.42 12.43
N PRO A 119 -14.89 15.44 13.17
CA PRO A 119 -14.45 15.12 14.53
C PRO A 119 -12.95 14.86 14.74
N PRO A 120 -12.20 14.16 13.85
CA PRO A 120 -10.75 13.99 14.00
C PRO A 120 -9.96 15.30 13.90
N ASN A 121 -10.50 16.29 13.17
CA ASN A 121 -9.87 17.57 12.85
C ASN A 121 -10.16 18.66 13.90
N LEU A 122 -11.21 18.52 14.72
CA LEU A 122 -11.54 19.44 15.84
C LEU A 122 -10.41 19.61 16.88
N THR A 123 -9.45 18.68 16.93
CA THR A 123 -8.28 18.73 17.81
C THR A 123 -7.02 19.31 17.13
N LEU A 124 -7.12 19.78 15.88
CA LEU A 124 -6.03 20.49 15.21
C LEU A 124 -5.83 21.86 15.84
N ARG A 125 -4.57 22.23 16.09
CA ARG A 125 -4.22 23.38 16.93
C ARG A 125 -4.61 24.70 16.20
N PRO A 126 -5.47 25.58 16.77
CA PRO A 126 -5.87 26.82 16.10
C PRO A 126 -4.70 27.74 15.72
N ALA A 127 -3.63 27.72 16.51
CA ALA A 127 -2.39 28.44 16.21
C ALA A 127 -1.63 27.92 14.98
N ALA A 128 -1.85 26.68 14.54
CA ALA A 128 -1.27 26.13 13.32
C ALA A 128 -1.98 26.67 12.07
N PHE A 129 -3.33 26.69 12.04
CA PHE A 129 -4.09 27.35 10.97
C PHE A 129 -3.71 28.82 10.86
N LYS A 130 -3.76 29.56 11.99
CA LYS A 130 -3.36 30.97 12.04
C LYS A 130 -1.95 31.21 11.50
N ALA A 131 -1.00 30.31 11.76
CA ALA A 131 0.35 30.41 11.25
C ALA A 131 0.42 30.28 9.71
N ILE A 132 -0.46 29.48 9.09
CA ILE A 132 -0.58 29.43 7.62
C ILE A 132 -1.17 30.74 7.08
N ASP A 133 -2.19 31.32 7.72
CA ASP A 133 -2.81 32.58 7.31
C ASP A 133 -1.85 33.78 7.42
N GLU A 134 -1.10 33.89 8.52
CA GLU A 134 -0.08 34.92 8.71
C GLU A 134 1.09 34.74 7.72
N LEU A 135 1.50 33.50 7.43
CA LEU A 135 2.49 33.21 6.40
C LEU A 135 2.00 33.59 5.00
N GLN A 136 0.77 33.24 4.63
CA GLN A 136 0.17 33.61 3.34
C GLN A 136 0.11 35.13 3.17
N THR A 137 -0.22 35.85 4.25
CA THR A 137 -0.23 37.31 4.28
C THR A 137 1.17 37.88 4.00
N LEU A 138 2.20 37.39 4.71
CA LEU A 138 3.59 37.84 4.54
C LEU A 138 4.16 37.50 3.15
N ILE A 139 3.85 36.31 2.63
CA ILE A 139 4.27 35.88 1.29
C ILE A 139 3.57 36.70 0.21
N THR A 140 2.27 36.98 0.36
CA THR A 140 1.51 37.82 -0.57
C THR A 140 2.02 39.27 -0.58
N GLN A 141 2.45 39.80 0.56
CA GLN A 141 3.10 41.12 0.64
C GLN A 141 4.47 41.16 -0.04
N ALA A 142 5.24 40.07 -0.01
CA ALA A 142 6.58 40.00 -0.60
C ALA A 142 6.58 39.66 -2.10
N CYS A 143 5.66 38.81 -2.55
CA CYS A 143 5.69 38.15 -3.86
C CYS A 143 4.38 38.25 -4.67
N GLY A 144 3.32 38.83 -4.09
CA GLY A 144 1.96 38.71 -4.63
C GLY A 144 1.34 37.33 -4.39
N PRO A 145 0.07 37.13 -4.78
CA PRO A 145 -0.67 35.88 -4.56
C PRO A 145 -0.26 34.80 -5.58
N VAL A 146 0.98 34.31 -5.46
CA VAL A 146 1.57 33.30 -6.36
C VAL A 146 1.79 31.93 -5.70
N VAL A 147 1.81 31.87 -4.38
CA VAL A 147 2.07 30.65 -3.59
C VAL A 147 0.77 30.11 -3.00
N SER A 148 0.48 28.83 -3.20
CA SER A 148 -0.72 28.17 -2.66
C SER A 148 -0.61 27.92 -1.16
N CYS A 149 -1.75 27.88 -0.47
CA CYS A 149 -1.79 27.53 0.95
C CYS A 149 -1.34 26.08 1.19
N ALA A 150 -1.60 25.18 0.24
CA ALA A 150 -1.07 23.81 0.22
C ALA A 150 0.48 23.75 0.28
N ASP A 151 1.18 24.59 -0.49
CA ASP A 151 2.65 24.66 -0.45
C ASP A 151 3.17 25.36 0.81
N ILE A 152 2.44 26.32 1.37
CA ILE A 152 2.77 26.95 2.66
C ILE A 152 2.68 25.90 3.79
N ALA A 153 1.64 25.06 3.81
CA ALA A 153 1.49 23.98 4.77
C ALA A 153 2.62 22.94 4.66
N ALA A 154 2.98 22.52 3.43
CA ALA A 154 4.08 21.58 3.21
C ALA A 154 5.45 22.13 3.65
N LEU A 155 5.72 23.43 3.40
CA LEU A 155 6.93 24.10 3.87
C LEU A 155 6.93 24.26 5.41
N ALA A 156 5.79 24.57 6.00
CA ALA A 156 5.65 24.75 7.45
C ALA A 156 5.84 23.43 8.21
N ALA A 157 5.30 22.31 7.72
CA ALA A 157 5.54 20.98 8.28
C ALA A 157 7.03 20.59 8.24
N ARG A 158 7.73 20.87 7.13
CA ARG A 158 9.18 20.66 7.03
C ARG A 158 9.96 21.50 8.03
N ASP A 159 9.69 22.80 8.09
CA ASP A 159 10.44 23.69 8.98
C ASP A 159 10.07 23.50 10.46
N SER A 160 8.92 22.90 10.76
CA SER A 160 8.59 22.33 12.08
C SER A 160 9.56 21.20 12.45
N VAL A 161 9.62 20.13 11.64
CA VAL A 161 10.53 18.98 11.84
C VAL A 161 11.99 19.43 11.98
N ARG A 162 12.44 20.35 11.12
CA ARG A 162 13.79 20.91 11.18
C ARG A 162 14.06 21.71 12.47
N SER A 163 13.07 22.47 12.96
CA SER A 163 13.25 23.36 14.13
C SER A 163 13.19 22.62 15.45
N THR A 164 12.51 21.47 15.50
CA THR A 164 12.53 20.54 16.63
C THR A 164 13.73 19.57 16.60
N GLY A 165 14.64 19.66 15.63
CA GLY A 165 15.90 18.89 15.59
C GLY A 165 15.95 17.75 14.57
N GLY A 166 14.87 17.52 13.83
CA GLY A 166 14.75 16.50 12.80
C GLY A 166 15.54 16.78 11.51
N PRO A 167 15.41 15.90 10.50
CA PRO A 167 16.20 15.96 9.27
C PRO A 167 15.93 17.21 8.43
N LYS A 168 16.95 17.64 7.67
CA LYS A 168 16.85 18.76 6.72
C LYS A 168 16.63 18.22 5.31
N TYR A 169 15.42 18.34 4.78
CA TYR A 169 15.05 17.86 3.45
C TYR A 169 14.46 18.94 2.56
N LYS A 170 14.37 18.67 1.25
CA LYS A 170 13.65 19.50 0.28
C LYS A 170 12.20 19.05 0.18
N VAL A 171 11.29 20.00 0.03
CA VAL A 171 9.88 19.76 -0.29
C VAL A 171 9.68 20.03 -1.79
N PRO A 172 9.07 19.13 -2.57
CA PRO A 172 8.61 19.46 -3.92
C PRO A 172 7.45 20.46 -3.80
N LEU A 173 7.48 21.54 -4.57
CA LEU A 173 6.49 22.63 -4.56
C LEU A 173 5.84 22.75 -5.95
N GLY A 174 4.72 23.47 -6.04
CA GLY A 174 3.87 23.57 -7.22
C GLY A 174 2.45 23.03 -7.01
N ARG A 175 2.03 22.85 -5.75
CA ARG A 175 0.65 22.45 -5.41
C ARG A 175 -0.31 23.58 -5.75
N ARG A 176 -1.53 23.23 -6.10
CA ARG A 176 -2.68 24.12 -6.19
C ARG A 176 -3.60 23.89 -5.01
N ASP A 177 -4.31 24.94 -4.65
CA ASP A 177 -5.33 24.90 -3.60
C ASP A 177 -6.60 24.19 -4.08
N GLY A 178 -7.18 23.37 -3.22
CA GLY A 178 -8.43 22.63 -3.44
C GLY A 178 -9.61 23.55 -3.72
N LEU A 179 -10.47 23.13 -4.66
CA LEU A 179 -11.69 23.85 -5.06
C LEU A 179 -12.93 23.47 -4.22
N SER A 180 -12.77 22.52 -3.30
CA SER A 180 -13.79 22.01 -2.38
C SER A 180 -13.12 21.35 -1.18
N TYR A 181 -13.90 21.15 -0.10
CA TYR A 181 -13.50 20.33 1.06
C TYR A 181 -14.19 18.96 1.05
N ALA A 182 -13.58 17.98 1.72
CA ALA A 182 -14.13 16.64 1.89
C ALA A 182 -15.34 16.60 2.85
N THR A 183 -16.17 15.56 2.78
CA THR A 183 -17.27 15.34 3.75
C THR A 183 -16.78 14.61 4.99
N GLU A 184 -17.48 14.77 6.12
CA GLU A 184 -17.15 14.09 7.39
C GLU A 184 -17.00 12.57 7.23
N GLU A 185 -17.86 11.95 6.43
CA GLU A 185 -17.79 10.51 6.12
C GLU A 185 -16.48 10.13 5.41
N ASP A 186 -15.97 11.00 4.53
CA ASP A 186 -14.72 10.76 3.82
C ASP A 186 -13.52 10.92 4.78
N VAL A 187 -13.55 11.94 5.65
CA VAL A 187 -12.56 12.15 6.72
C VAL A 187 -12.47 10.92 7.63
N LEU A 188 -13.61 10.44 8.13
CA LEU A 188 -13.71 9.24 8.97
C LEU A 188 -13.34 7.95 8.22
N SER A 189 -13.36 7.95 6.89
CA SER A 189 -13.03 6.79 6.05
C SER A 189 -11.58 6.76 5.53
N PHE A 190 -10.77 7.79 5.85
CA PHE A 190 -9.38 7.93 5.39
C PHE A 190 -8.38 8.38 6.46
N LEU A 191 -8.79 9.10 7.52
CA LEU A 191 -7.89 9.38 8.65
C LEU A 191 -7.82 8.18 9.62
N PRO A 192 -6.61 7.69 9.98
CA PRO A 192 -6.46 6.65 10.99
C PRO A 192 -6.96 7.08 12.37
N SER A 193 -7.64 6.17 13.10
CA SER A 193 -7.99 6.39 14.51
C SER A 193 -6.79 6.08 15.42
N PRO A 194 -6.60 6.78 16.55
CA PRO A 194 -5.69 6.33 17.60
C PRO A 194 -6.08 4.96 18.21
N THR A 195 -7.32 4.50 17.97
CA THR A 195 -7.83 3.18 18.36
C THR A 195 -7.74 2.12 17.26
N SER A 196 -7.23 2.46 16.06
CA SER A 196 -7.13 1.52 14.94
C SER A 196 -6.07 0.43 15.17
N ASN A 197 -6.43 -0.84 14.94
CA ASN A 197 -5.45 -1.93 14.89
C ASN A 197 -4.54 -1.83 13.64
N VAL A 198 -3.39 -2.50 13.69
CA VAL A 198 -2.35 -2.38 12.63
C VAL A 198 -2.82 -2.85 11.25
N THR A 199 -3.74 -3.81 11.16
CA THR A 199 -4.34 -4.18 9.85
C THR A 199 -5.08 -2.99 9.25
N ALA A 200 -5.95 -2.32 10.00
CA ALA A 200 -6.67 -1.14 9.54
C ALA A 200 -5.72 0.04 9.19
N LEU A 201 -4.60 0.20 9.91
CA LEU A 201 -3.56 1.18 9.56
C LEU A 201 -2.90 0.85 8.20
N ILE A 202 -2.47 -0.41 8.00
CA ILE A 202 -1.88 -0.88 6.74
C ILE A 202 -2.86 -0.72 5.58
N ASP A 203 -4.14 -0.99 5.81
CA ASP A 203 -5.20 -0.89 4.79
C ASP A 203 -5.40 0.54 4.29
N VAL A 204 -5.48 1.52 5.19
CA VAL A 204 -5.59 2.95 4.84
C VAL A 204 -4.36 3.41 4.06
N PHE A 205 -3.16 3.07 4.54
CA PHE A 205 -1.91 3.46 3.90
C PHE A 205 -1.76 2.82 2.50
N THR A 206 -2.12 1.55 2.34
CA THR A 206 -2.02 0.86 1.05
C THR A 206 -3.04 1.32 0.01
N GLU A 207 -4.23 1.79 0.41
CA GLU A 207 -5.17 2.44 -0.52
C GLU A 207 -4.59 3.76 -1.09
N LEU A 208 -3.79 4.47 -0.28
CA LEU A 208 -3.05 5.68 -0.64
C LEU A 208 -1.67 5.40 -1.28
N ASP A 209 -1.42 4.20 -1.80
CA ASP A 209 -0.13 3.78 -2.39
C ASP A 209 1.09 3.87 -1.42
N LEU A 210 0.86 4.04 -0.12
CA LEU A 210 1.89 3.98 0.93
C LEU A 210 2.14 2.52 1.38
N THR A 211 3.34 2.24 1.89
CA THR A 211 3.78 0.90 2.32
C THR A 211 3.73 0.75 3.84
N ILE A 212 3.85 -0.49 4.35
CA ILE A 212 4.00 -0.79 5.78
C ILE A 212 5.20 -0.03 6.39
N LYS A 213 6.28 0.14 5.62
CA LYS A 213 7.42 0.96 6.05
C LYS A 213 7.06 2.45 6.10
N ASP A 214 6.32 2.98 5.12
CA ASP A 214 5.84 4.37 5.15
C ASP A 214 4.92 4.62 6.36
N LEU A 215 4.07 3.65 6.74
CA LEU A 215 3.26 3.68 7.97
C LEU A 215 4.13 3.87 9.21
N VAL A 216 5.00 2.90 9.54
CA VAL A 216 5.82 2.98 10.77
C VAL A 216 6.72 4.21 10.77
N THR A 217 7.19 4.62 9.60
CA THR A 217 8.00 5.83 9.43
C THR A 217 7.19 7.11 9.73
N LEU A 218 5.98 7.25 9.19
CA LEU A 218 5.18 8.46 9.36
C LEU A 218 4.57 8.56 10.76
N SER A 219 4.19 7.43 11.39
CA SER A 219 3.83 7.38 12.81
C SER A 219 4.96 7.90 13.72
N GLY A 220 6.22 7.78 13.29
CA GLY A 220 7.38 8.40 13.97
C GLY A 220 7.29 9.91 14.17
N ALA A 221 6.38 10.62 13.50
CA ALA A 221 6.07 12.03 13.77
C ALA A 221 5.56 12.28 15.20
N HIS A 222 5.02 11.26 15.87
CA HIS A 222 4.54 11.31 17.27
C HIS A 222 5.65 11.57 18.31
N THR A 223 6.93 11.59 17.91
CA THR A 223 8.05 12.09 18.74
C THR A 223 7.89 13.52 19.24
N ILE A 224 7.01 14.32 18.62
CA ILE A 224 6.67 15.68 19.11
C ILE A 224 5.16 15.90 19.28
N GLY A 225 4.77 16.47 20.41
CA GLY A 225 3.41 16.96 20.65
C GLY A 225 2.66 16.32 21.83
N ILE A 226 1.35 16.54 21.82
CA ILE A 226 0.42 16.21 22.91
C ILE A 226 -0.86 15.57 22.38
N ALA A 227 -1.54 14.80 23.23
CA ALA A 227 -2.84 14.21 22.98
C ALA A 227 -3.84 14.56 24.10
N HIS A 228 -5.13 14.52 23.79
CA HIS A 228 -6.22 14.63 24.78
C HIS A 228 -6.57 13.24 25.32
N CYS A 229 -7.03 13.14 26.58
CA CYS A 229 -7.41 11.85 27.20
C CYS A 229 -8.42 11.05 26.35
N SER A 230 -9.36 11.74 25.70
CA SER A 230 -10.36 11.13 24.81
C SER A 230 -9.80 10.40 23.58
N SER A 231 -8.49 10.51 23.31
CA SER A 231 -7.80 9.78 22.23
C SER A 231 -7.15 8.46 22.68
N PHE A 232 -7.15 8.14 23.98
CA PHE A 232 -6.57 6.90 24.52
C PHE A 232 -7.30 6.35 25.76
N GLU A 233 -8.49 6.85 26.09
CA GLU A 233 -9.26 6.41 27.26
C GLU A 233 -9.77 4.96 27.15
N ASP A 234 -9.83 4.40 25.94
CA ASP A 234 -10.06 2.98 25.65
C ASP A 234 -9.02 2.05 26.31
N ARG A 235 -7.82 2.57 26.58
CA ARG A 235 -6.71 1.84 27.23
C ARG A 235 -6.74 1.91 28.75
N LEU A 236 -7.61 2.74 29.31
CA LEU A 236 -7.74 2.94 30.76
C LEU A 236 -9.09 2.44 31.29
N PHE A 237 -10.15 2.51 30.48
CA PHE A 237 -11.53 2.29 30.91
C PHE A 237 -12.34 1.46 29.88
N PRO A 238 -13.27 0.59 30.34
CA PRO A 238 -13.57 0.24 31.72
C PRO A 238 -12.60 -0.79 32.32
N THR A 239 -11.69 -1.32 31.51
CA THR A 239 -10.61 -2.23 31.90
C THR A 239 -9.31 -1.69 31.33
N GLN A 240 -8.26 -1.60 32.14
CA GLN A 240 -6.95 -1.17 31.67
C GLN A 240 -6.38 -2.16 30.65
N ASP A 241 -5.81 -1.64 29.57
CA ASP A 241 -5.06 -2.40 28.57
C ASP A 241 -3.85 -3.11 29.23
N SER A 242 -3.80 -4.43 29.06
CA SER A 242 -2.73 -5.29 29.57
C SER A 242 -1.40 -5.16 28.82
N THR A 243 -1.36 -4.42 27.71
CA THR A 243 -0.14 -4.14 26.93
C THR A 243 0.61 -2.88 27.38
N LEU A 244 0.05 -2.09 28.31
CA LEU A 244 0.71 -0.93 28.94
C LEU A 244 1.75 -1.36 29.99
N ASP A 245 2.83 -0.59 30.13
CA ASP A 245 3.64 -0.62 31.35
C ASP A 245 2.79 -0.19 32.57
N PRO A 246 2.83 -0.91 33.72
CA PRO A 246 2.01 -0.58 34.88
C PRO A 246 2.30 0.80 35.51
N ILE A 247 3.54 1.28 35.48
CA ILE A 247 3.94 2.56 36.07
C ILE A 247 3.53 3.71 35.12
N PHE A 248 3.58 3.49 33.81
CA PHE A 248 3.03 4.41 32.82
C PHE A 248 1.49 4.49 32.92
N ALA A 249 0.81 3.35 33.04
CA ALA A 249 -0.64 3.30 33.24
C ALA A 249 -1.10 4.06 34.49
N GLU A 250 -0.39 3.94 35.62
CA GLU A 250 -0.68 4.72 36.84
C GLU A 250 -0.56 6.24 36.60
N LYS A 251 0.49 6.70 35.90
CA LYS A 251 0.66 8.13 35.52
C LYS A 251 -0.46 8.61 34.60
N LEU A 252 -0.86 7.79 33.61
CA LEU A 252 -1.97 8.10 32.71
C LEU A 252 -3.30 8.18 33.47
N TYR A 253 -3.57 7.26 34.40
CA TYR A 253 -4.77 7.28 35.25
C TYR A 253 -4.82 8.53 36.14
N LEU A 254 -3.69 8.96 36.72
CA LEU A 254 -3.61 10.20 37.49
C LEU A 254 -3.84 11.46 36.62
N THR A 255 -3.51 11.40 35.32
CA THR A 255 -3.73 12.49 34.36
C THR A 255 -5.14 12.48 33.78
N CYS A 256 -5.72 11.30 33.59
CA CYS A 256 -7.02 11.04 32.97
C CYS A 256 -7.89 10.18 33.91
N PRO A 257 -8.36 10.73 35.06
CA PRO A 257 -8.99 9.93 36.12
C PRO A 257 -10.41 9.44 35.82
N ALA A 258 -10.99 9.82 34.67
CA ALA A 258 -12.29 9.37 34.19
C ALA A 258 -12.39 9.53 32.66
N LEU A 259 -13.35 8.80 32.05
CA LEU A 259 -13.82 9.00 30.68
C LEU A 259 -14.21 10.48 30.44
N ASN A 260 -13.99 10.98 29.23
CA ASN A 260 -14.24 12.35 28.81
C ASN A 260 -13.44 13.41 29.60
N SER A 261 -12.30 13.04 30.18
CA SER A 261 -11.35 14.01 30.75
C SER A 261 -10.85 14.98 29.67
N THR A 262 -10.87 16.28 29.95
CA THR A 262 -10.38 17.32 29.03
C THR A 262 -8.88 17.57 29.13
N ASN A 263 -8.17 16.86 30.02
CA ASN A 263 -6.73 16.97 30.21
C ASN A 263 -5.95 16.49 28.97
N THR A 264 -4.68 16.88 28.91
CA THR A 264 -3.73 16.48 27.87
C THR A 264 -2.46 15.88 28.48
N THR A 265 -1.78 15.04 27.71
CA THR A 265 -0.44 14.50 28.02
C THR A 265 0.44 14.59 26.77
N VAL A 266 1.76 14.49 26.96
CA VAL A 266 2.71 14.31 25.86
C VAL A 266 2.60 12.91 25.25
N ILE A 267 2.93 12.79 23.95
CA ILE A 267 2.92 11.51 23.23
C ILE A 267 4.25 10.77 23.41
N ASP A 268 5.36 11.47 23.19
CA ASP A 268 6.73 11.03 23.53
C ASP A 268 7.04 11.48 24.97
N ILE A 269 7.30 10.54 25.88
CA ILE A 269 7.50 10.86 27.30
C ILE A 269 8.96 11.19 27.64
N ARG A 270 9.89 10.99 26.69
CA ARG A 270 11.34 11.15 26.89
C ARG A 270 11.83 12.50 26.37
N THR A 271 11.37 12.93 25.21
CA THR A 271 11.86 14.12 24.49
C THR A 271 10.74 14.90 23.75
N PRO A 272 9.58 15.22 24.40
CA PRO A 272 8.32 15.67 23.77
C PRO A 272 8.33 16.91 22.84
N ASN A 273 9.43 17.66 22.79
CA ASN A 273 9.63 18.84 21.95
C ASN A 273 10.82 18.70 20.99
N THR A 274 11.46 17.53 20.94
CA THR A 274 12.62 17.22 20.07
C THR A 274 12.22 16.13 19.09
N PHE A 275 12.40 16.38 17.80
CA PHE A 275 12.14 15.36 16.79
C PHE A 275 13.37 14.45 16.68
N ASP A 276 13.34 13.33 17.39
CA ASP A 276 14.41 12.33 17.39
C ASP A 276 13.87 10.91 17.17
N ASN A 277 14.25 9.90 17.97
CA ASN A 277 13.73 8.54 17.85
C ASN A 277 13.12 7.98 19.15
N LYS A 278 12.92 8.78 20.21
CA LYS A 278 12.46 8.23 21.50
C LYS A 278 11.04 7.70 21.47
N TYR A 279 10.12 8.25 20.69
CA TYR A 279 8.84 7.61 20.37
C TYR A 279 8.96 6.09 20.10
N PHE A 280 9.91 5.65 19.26
CA PHE A 280 10.09 4.21 18.99
C PHE A 280 10.66 3.45 20.20
N VAL A 281 11.47 4.12 21.04
CA VAL A 281 11.96 3.59 22.31
C VAL A 281 10.82 3.47 23.33
N ASP A 282 9.86 4.40 23.35
CA ASP A 282 8.65 4.34 24.17
C ASP A 282 7.82 3.09 23.79
N LEU A 283 7.66 2.79 22.49
CA LEU A 283 6.99 1.56 22.04
C LEU A 283 7.68 0.27 22.52
N LEU A 284 9.03 0.23 22.53
CA LEU A 284 9.79 -0.92 23.05
C LEU A 284 9.54 -1.17 24.54
N HIS A 285 9.34 -0.10 25.32
CA HIS A 285 9.14 -0.16 26.77
C HIS A 285 7.67 -0.35 27.19
N ARG A 286 6.75 -0.50 26.24
CA ARG A 286 5.29 -0.51 26.48
C ARG A 286 4.73 0.81 27.02
N GLU A 287 5.40 1.90 26.64
CA GLU A 287 5.09 3.29 26.99
C GLU A 287 4.48 4.07 25.80
N GLY A 288 4.16 3.41 24.68
CA GLY A 288 3.41 4.04 23.59
C GLY A 288 2.01 4.46 24.05
N LEU A 289 1.56 5.66 23.66
CA LEU A 289 0.31 6.25 24.19
C LEU A 289 -0.96 5.68 23.54
N PHE A 290 -1.05 5.68 22.21
CA PHE A 290 -2.24 5.21 21.49
C PHE A 290 -2.24 3.68 21.29
N THR A 291 -3.43 3.11 21.12
CA THR A 291 -3.62 1.68 20.78
C THR A 291 -3.02 1.37 19.41
N SER A 292 -3.15 2.30 18.46
CA SER A 292 -2.51 2.25 17.14
C SER A 292 -0.98 2.28 17.21
N ASP A 293 -0.41 3.13 18.09
CA ASP A 293 1.04 3.27 18.29
C ASP A 293 1.65 2.01 18.91
N GLN A 294 1.15 1.56 20.05
CA GLN A 294 1.69 0.38 20.73
C GLN A 294 1.55 -0.89 19.87
N GLY A 295 0.46 -0.97 19.09
CA GLY A 295 0.25 -2.01 18.09
C GLY A 295 1.39 -2.14 17.08
N LEU A 296 2.06 -1.05 16.68
CA LEU A 296 3.18 -1.11 15.72
C LEU A 296 4.35 -1.96 16.22
N TYR A 297 4.56 -2.06 17.54
CA TYR A 297 5.59 -2.92 18.13
C TYR A 297 5.11 -4.35 18.40
N ASP A 298 3.82 -4.54 18.65
CA ASP A 298 3.23 -5.85 18.93
C ASP A 298 2.89 -6.65 17.65
N ASP A 299 2.61 -5.99 16.51
CA ASP A 299 2.38 -6.64 15.22
C ASP A 299 3.69 -7.00 14.49
N SER A 300 3.82 -8.27 14.09
CA SER A 300 5.03 -8.83 13.46
C SER A 300 5.39 -8.19 12.11
N ARG A 301 4.46 -7.53 11.42
CA ARG A 301 4.69 -6.88 10.11
C ARG A 301 5.38 -5.52 10.25
N THR A 302 5.15 -4.84 11.38
CA THR A 302 5.63 -3.47 11.68
C THR A 302 6.79 -3.47 12.67
N LYS A 303 6.83 -4.43 13.61
CA LYS A 303 7.84 -4.56 14.68
C LYS A 303 9.30 -4.43 14.21
N PRO A 304 9.74 -5.03 13.08
CA PRO A 304 11.13 -4.90 12.63
C PRO A 304 11.53 -3.45 12.32
N PHE A 305 10.60 -2.63 11.79
CA PHE A 305 10.87 -1.22 11.49
C PHE A 305 10.95 -0.38 12.78
N VAL A 306 10.07 -0.66 13.76
CA VAL A 306 10.09 -0.01 15.09
C VAL A 306 11.45 -0.24 15.77
N ILE A 307 11.94 -1.49 15.80
CA ILE A 307 13.23 -1.83 16.41
C ILE A 307 14.39 -1.11 15.69
N VAL A 308 14.43 -1.14 14.35
CA VAL A 308 15.48 -0.45 13.57
C VAL A 308 15.48 1.05 13.80
N PHE A 309 14.32 1.69 13.95
CA PHE A 309 14.21 3.13 14.20
C PHE A 309 14.53 3.50 15.65
N ALA A 310 14.12 2.71 16.64
CA ALA A 310 14.50 2.87 18.05
C ALA A 310 16.02 2.77 18.27
N LEU A 311 16.69 1.87 17.54
CA LEU A 311 18.14 1.66 17.64
C LEU A 311 18.96 2.60 16.75
N CYS A 312 18.38 3.15 15.67
CA CYS A 312 19.10 4.00 14.74
C CYS A 312 18.26 5.18 14.24
N GLN A 313 18.38 6.32 14.95
CA GLN A 313 17.79 7.61 14.56
C GLN A 313 18.15 8.04 13.12
N ARG A 314 19.33 7.66 12.62
CA ARG A 314 19.72 7.91 11.22
C ARG A 314 18.81 7.16 10.23
N MET A 315 18.52 5.88 10.49
CA MET A 315 17.62 5.09 9.65
C MET A 315 16.19 5.63 9.71
N PHE A 316 15.73 6.07 10.88
CA PHE A 316 14.45 6.78 11.00
C PHE A 316 14.44 8.05 10.13
N PHE A 317 15.43 8.93 10.29
CA PHE A 317 15.51 10.20 9.57
C PHE A 317 15.61 10.03 8.05
N GLU A 318 16.41 9.09 7.54
CA GLU A 318 16.54 8.83 6.10
C GLU A 318 15.23 8.30 5.49
N ASN A 319 14.51 7.42 6.21
CA ASN A 319 13.20 6.96 5.75
C ASN A 319 12.14 8.06 5.90
N PHE A 320 12.15 8.86 6.98
CA PHE A 320 11.18 9.93 7.20
C PHE A 320 11.22 10.97 6.07
N VAL A 321 12.41 11.35 5.60
CA VAL A 321 12.54 12.23 4.42
C VAL A 321 11.89 11.62 3.18
N TYR A 322 12.08 10.33 2.93
CA TYR A 322 11.47 9.63 1.79
C TYR A 322 9.93 9.56 1.92
N SER A 323 9.42 9.01 3.03
CA SER A 323 8.00 8.77 3.25
C SER A 323 7.21 10.08 3.39
N MET A 324 7.76 11.11 4.03
CA MET A 324 7.14 12.44 4.10
C MET A 324 7.10 13.13 2.74
N THR A 325 8.14 12.97 1.91
CA THR A 325 8.13 13.47 0.52
C THR A 325 7.20 12.65 -0.38
N LYS A 326 6.94 11.38 -0.07
CA LYS A 326 5.97 10.54 -0.78
C LYS A 326 4.54 10.91 -0.41
N MET A 327 4.27 11.05 0.89
CA MET A 327 2.98 11.50 1.45
C MET A 327 2.60 12.89 0.91
N GLY A 328 3.54 13.85 0.93
CA GLY A 328 3.32 15.21 0.42
C GLY A 328 2.98 15.30 -1.09
N GLN A 329 2.87 14.18 -1.80
CA GLN A 329 2.52 14.11 -3.23
C GLN A 329 1.24 13.28 -3.48
N LEU A 330 0.50 12.91 -2.44
CA LEU A 330 -0.79 12.25 -2.56
C LEU A 330 -1.83 13.18 -3.18
N SER A 331 -2.45 12.73 -4.27
CA SER A 331 -3.54 13.39 -5.02
C SER A 331 -3.38 14.91 -5.29
N VAL A 332 -2.14 15.40 -5.35
CA VAL A 332 -1.84 16.83 -5.54
C VAL A 332 -2.49 17.42 -6.79
N LEU A 333 -3.11 18.59 -6.63
CA LEU A 333 -3.53 19.43 -7.74
C LEU A 333 -2.33 20.26 -8.24
N THR A 334 -2.15 20.40 -9.55
CA THR A 334 -1.06 21.16 -10.17
C THR A 334 -1.56 21.99 -11.36
N GLY A 335 -0.76 22.93 -11.86
CA GLY A 335 -1.04 23.65 -13.13
C GLY A 335 -2.35 24.46 -13.10
N SER A 336 -3.42 23.90 -13.67
CA SER A 336 -4.78 24.47 -13.71
C SER A 336 -5.84 23.58 -13.03
N GLN A 337 -5.44 22.59 -12.22
CA GLN A 337 -6.35 21.65 -11.55
C GLN A 337 -6.96 22.20 -10.25
N GLY A 338 -6.47 23.35 -9.78
CA GLY A 338 -6.90 24.06 -8.59
C GLY A 338 -6.34 25.49 -8.59
N ASP A 339 -6.46 26.21 -7.48
CA ASP A 339 -6.27 27.66 -7.41
C ASP A 339 -5.00 28.10 -6.64
N ILE A 340 -4.84 29.42 -6.42
CA ILE A 340 -4.01 30.04 -5.39
C ILE A 340 -4.92 30.93 -4.55
N ARG A 341 -5.24 30.50 -3.32
CA ARG A 341 -6.19 31.21 -2.45
C ARG A 341 -5.63 32.54 -1.93
N ARG A 342 -6.46 33.60 -1.99
CA ARG A 342 -6.21 34.91 -1.36
C ARG A 342 -6.50 34.94 0.14
N ASN A 343 -7.26 33.97 0.65
CA ASN A 343 -7.43 33.64 2.06
C ASN A 343 -7.42 32.11 2.17
N CYS A 344 -6.56 31.50 2.97
CA CYS A 344 -6.51 30.04 3.07
C CYS A 344 -7.81 29.43 3.65
N SER A 345 -8.54 30.22 4.46
CA SER A 345 -9.81 29.81 5.07
C SER A 345 -11.01 29.78 4.11
N ALA A 346 -10.89 30.38 2.91
CA ALA A 346 -11.99 30.49 1.96
C ALA A 346 -11.58 30.10 0.53
N LEU A 347 -12.53 29.57 -0.24
CA LEU A 347 -12.38 29.50 -1.70
C LEU A 347 -12.28 30.93 -2.25
N ASN A 348 -11.45 31.16 -3.26
CA ASN A 348 -11.54 32.39 -4.02
C ASN A 348 -12.96 32.48 -4.61
N SER A 349 -13.63 33.61 -4.40
CA SER A 349 -14.98 33.81 -4.90
C SER A 349 -14.98 33.83 -6.43
N ASN A 350 -15.47 32.76 -7.05
CA ASN A 350 -15.69 32.68 -8.50
C ASN A 350 -16.93 33.50 -8.92
N LEU A 351 -17.13 34.64 -8.26
CA LEU A 351 -18.26 35.56 -8.39
C LEU A 351 -17.81 36.83 -9.09
N SER A 352 -18.53 37.13 -10.15
CA SER A 352 -18.55 38.43 -10.80
C SER A 352 -19.04 39.52 -9.82
N TRP A 353 -18.24 40.58 -9.64
CA TRP A 353 -18.64 41.93 -9.17
C TRP A 353 -19.48 42.08 -7.88
N TYR A 354 -19.18 41.39 -6.77
CA TYR A 354 -19.80 41.72 -5.47
C TYR A 354 -18.82 41.92 -4.31
N ALA A 355 -18.09 43.04 -4.37
CA ALA A 355 -17.67 43.77 -3.18
C ALA A 355 -18.43 45.11 -3.16
N VAL A 356 -19.10 45.42 -2.05
CA VAL A 356 -19.65 46.75 -1.80
C VAL A 356 -18.69 47.43 -0.83
N ASP A 357 -17.76 48.21 -1.38
CA ASP A 357 -16.76 48.91 -0.58
C ASP A 357 -17.38 50.12 0.15
N GLY A 358 -16.84 50.40 1.34
CA GLY A 358 -17.48 51.22 2.37
C GLY A 358 -17.54 52.73 2.13
N ASP A 359 -17.21 53.20 0.92
CA ASP A 359 -17.13 54.62 0.54
C ASP A 359 -18.06 55.02 -0.63
N GLY A 360 -18.71 54.05 -1.30
CA GLY A 360 -19.95 54.30 -2.04
C GLY A 360 -19.83 54.91 -3.45
N HIS A 361 -18.81 54.54 -4.22
CA HIS A 361 -18.72 54.84 -5.66
C HIS A 361 -19.09 53.63 -6.55
N ASP A 362 -19.50 53.90 -7.81
CA ASP A 362 -20.29 52.98 -8.63
C ASP A 362 -19.46 51.94 -9.42
N GLY A 363 -19.90 50.68 -9.34
CA GLY A 363 -19.27 49.53 -9.99
C GLY A 363 -19.48 49.48 -11.50
N LYS A 364 -18.82 50.38 -12.25
CA LYS A 364 -18.65 50.31 -13.70
C LYS A 364 -17.26 49.77 -14.04
N ASP A 365 -17.17 48.91 -15.07
CA ASP A 365 -15.88 48.49 -15.62
C ASP A 365 -15.20 49.70 -16.33
N PRO A 366 -14.02 50.16 -15.88
CA PRO A 366 -13.36 51.33 -16.46
C PRO A 366 -12.69 51.04 -17.81
N THR A 367 -12.76 49.81 -18.32
CA THR A 367 -12.17 49.38 -19.60
C THR A 367 -13.18 49.27 -20.75
N LEU A 368 -14.47 49.50 -20.49
CA LEU A 368 -15.52 49.55 -21.50
C LEU A 368 -15.81 51.00 -21.95
N ASP A 369 -16.24 51.18 -23.20
CA ASP A 369 -16.88 52.43 -23.62
C ASP A 369 -18.11 52.71 -22.74
N GLN A 370 -18.20 53.91 -22.18
CA GLN A 370 -19.28 54.30 -21.28
C GLN A 370 -20.66 54.19 -21.95
N THR A 371 -20.76 54.52 -23.24
CA THR A 371 -22.04 54.46 -23.97
C THR A 371 -22.47 53.01 -24.16
N PHE A 372 -21.53 52.13 -24.50
CA PHE A 372 -21.75 50.68 -24.58
C PHE A 372 -22.15 50.08 -23.23
N ALA A 373 -21.41 50.39 -22.15
CA ALA A 373 -21.71 49.92 -20.80
C ALA A 373 -23.11 50.37 -20.31
N GLU A 374 -23.51 51.61 -20.60
CA GLU A 374 -24.84 52.11 -20.24
C GLU A 374 -25.96 51.46 -21.07
N ASN A 375 -25.72 51.14 -22.36
CA ASN A 375 -26.65 50.34 -23.17
C ASN A 375 -26.75 48.88 -22.71
N LEU A 376 -25.63 48.26 -22.29
CA LEU A 376 -25.63 46.92 -21.68
C LEU A 376 -26.42 46.93 -20.36
N TYR A 377 -26.27 47.95 -19.52
CA TYR A 377 -27.02 48.09 -18.28
C TYR A 377 -28.53 48.29 -18.53
N LEU A 378 -28.92 49.05 -19.56
CA LEU A 378 -30.32 49.15 -19.99
C LEU A 378 -30.87 47.83 -20.56
N THR A 379 -30.01 47.02 -21.19
CA THR A 379 -30.38 45.69 -21.72
C THR A 379 -30.53 44.65 -20.61
N CYS A 380 -29.66 44.69 -19.59
CA CYS A 380 -29.62 43.75 -18.46
C CYS A 380 -29.66 44.50 -17.10
N PRO A 381 -30.78 45.15 -16.74
CA PRO A 381 -30.85 46.07 -15.60
C PRO A 381 -30.90 45.40 -14.22
N VAL A 382 -30.80 44.06 -14.15
CA VAL A 382 -30.74 43.26 -12.93
C VAL A 382 -30.04 41.93 -13.24
N ALA A 383 -29.35 41.36 -12.24
CA ALA A 383 -28.75 40.03 -12.39
C ALA A 383 -29.83 38.96 -12.66
N ASN A 384 -29.46 37.93 -13.44
CA ASN A 384 -30.32 36.81 -13.85
C ASN A 384 -31.57 37.19 -14.68
N THR A 385 -31.53 38.27 -15.47
CA THR A 385 -32.50 38.47 -16.56
C THR A 385 -32.30 37.46 -17.69
N SER A 386 -33.36 37.13 -18.42
CA SER A 386 -33.31 36.32 -19.64
C SER A 386 -33.07 37.16 -20.91
N ASN A 387 -32.50 38.36 -20.75
CA ASN A 387 -32.24 39.26 -21.86
C ASN A 387 -30.89 38.90 -22.50
N THR A 388 -30.79 39.05 -23.81
CA THR A 388 -29.60 38.70 -24.59
C THR A 388 -29.08 39.89 -25.38
N THR A 389 -27.78 39.91 -25.61
CA THR A 389 -27.09 40.84 -26.51
C THR A 389 -26.13 40.04 -27.38
N ALA A 390 -25.66 40.63 -28.47
CA ALA A 390 -24.73 39.98 -29.38
C ALA A 390 -23.28 40.06 -28.89
N LEU A 391 -22.45 39.10 -29.32
CA LEU A 391 -21.00 39.08 -29.07
C LEU A 391 -20.22 39.97 -30.05
N ASP A 392 -20.77 40.17 -31.24
CA ASP A 392 -20.41 41.20 -32.22
C ASP A 392 -21.66 42.06 -32.41
N VAL A 393 -21.57 43.36 -32.09
CA VAL A 393 -22.74 44.26 -32.13
C VAL A 393 -22.89 45.00 -33.46
N ARG A 394 -21.97 44.79 -34.41
CA ARG A 394 -22.05 45.32 -35.79
C ARG A 394 -22.64 44.29 -36.76
N SER A 395 -22.37 43.01 -36.52
CA SER A 395 -22.64 41.89 -37.43
C SER A 395 -22.92 40.57 -36.69
N PRO A 396 -23.97 40.49 -35.85
CA PRO A 396 -24.29 39.30 -35.04
C PRO A 396 -24.43 37.99 -35.84
N ASP A 397 -24.85 38.08 -37.10
CA ASP A 397 -25.13 36.93 -37.98
C ASP A 397 -24.07 36.70 -39.08
N ALA A 398 -22.94 37.42 -39.06
CA ALA A 398 -21.88 37.28 -40.06
C ALA A 398 -20.57 36.72 -39.47
N PHE A 399 -19.84 35.97 -40.31
CA PHE A 399 -18.48 35.55 -40.00
C PHE A 399 -17.48 36.48 -40.69
N ASP A 400 -17.17 37.60 -40.05
CA ASP A 400 -16.19 38.58 -40.50
C ASP A 400 -15.25 39.02 -39.35
N ASN A 401 -14.63 40.20 -39.48
CA ASN A 401 -13.65 40.71 -38.53
C ASN A 401 -14.17 41.82 -37.59
N ASN A 402 -15.46 42.19 -37.66
CA ASN A 402 -16.04 43.28 -36.86
C ASN A 402 -15.97 43.03 -35.35
N TYR A 403 -16.04 41.79 -34.88
CA TYR A 403 -15.69 41.41 -33.50
C TYR A 403 -14.37 42.05 -33.03
N TYR A 404 -13.30 42.00 -33.84
CA TYR A 404 -12.01 42.63 -33.49
C TYR A 404 -12.06 44.16 -33.58
N VAL A 405 -12.98 44.73 -34.37
CA VAL A 405 -13.27 46.16 -34.42
C VAL A 405 -14.01 46.60 -33.13
N ASP A 406 -14.89 45.78 -32.56
CA ASP A 406 -15.52 46.03 -31.25
C ASP A 406 -14.45 46.09 -30.14
N LEU A 407 -13.47 45.17 -30.14
CA LEU A 407 -12.37 45.19 -29.17
C LEU A 407 -11.52 46.48 -29.25
N LEU A 408 -11.27 46.99 -30.46
CA LEU A 408 -10.59 48.29 -30.64
C LEU A 408 -11.39 49.47 -30.07
N ASN A 409 -12.73 49.40 -30.12
CA ASN A 409 -13.63 50.45 -29.63
C ASN A 409 -13.98 50.32 -28.15
N SER A 410 -13.35 49.39 -27.41
CA SER A 410 -13.69 49.07 -26.00
C SER A 410 -15.11 48.53 -25.82
N GLN A 411 -15.56 47.72 -26.77
CA GLN A 411 -16.92 47.15 -26.86
C GLN A 411 -16.92 45.60 -26.81
N GLY A 412 -15.84 44.98 -26.32
CA GLY A 412 -15.83 43.53 -26.05
C GLY A 412 -16.77 43.16 -24.89
N LEU A 413 -17.74 42.27 -25.14
CA LEU A 413 -18.77 41.93 -24.15
C LEU A 413 -18.24 41.25 -22.88
N PHE A 414 -17.13 40.51 -22.99
CA PHE A 414 -16.47 39.86 -21.86
C PHE A 414 -15.10 40.50 -21.58
N THR A 415 -14.70 40.53 -20.31
CA THR A 415 -13.38 41.00 -19.88
C THR A 415 -12.24 40.17 -20.48
N SER A 416 -12.48 38.89 -20.81
CA SER A 416 -11.55 38.05 -21.58
C SER A 416 -11.27 38.60 -22.98
N ASP A 417 -12.31 39.11 -23.62
CA ASP A 417 -12.34 39.47 -25.03
C ASP A 417 -11.71 40.85 -25.19
N GLN A 418 -12.11 41.81 -24.35
CA GLN A 418 -11.42 43.09 -24.23
C GLN A 418 -9.95 42.91 -23.79
N GLY A 419 -9.67 41.85 -23.02
CA GLY A 419 -8.33 41.39 -22.66
C GLY A 419 -7.44 41.02 -23.87
N LEU A 420 -8.01 40.56 -24.99
CA LEU A 420 -7.24 40.25 -26.21
C LEU A 420 -6.61 41.51 -26.83
N TYR A 421 -7.26 42.67 -26.69
CA TYR A 421 -6.70 43.96 -27.11
C TYR A 421 -5.84 44.64 -26.03
N ALA A 422 -6.11 44.36 -24.74
CA ALA A 422 -5.33 44.91 -23.63
C ALA A 422 -3.95 44.22 -23.43
N ASP A 423 -3.82 42.93 -23.74
CA ASP A 423 -2.54 42.22 -23.67
C ASP A 423 -1.63 42.59 -24.87
N ALA A 424 -0.49 43.22 -24.56
CA ALA A 424 0.49 43.68 -25.55
C ALA A 424 1.05 42.58 -26.49
N ARG A 425 0.86 41.30 -26.16
CA ARG A 425 1.27 40.14 -26.99
C ARG A 425 0.25 39.83 -28.09
N THR A 426 -1.04 40.04 -27.82
CA THR A 426 -2.15 39.77 -28.75
C THR A 426 -2.66 41.04 -29.44
N GLN A 427 -2.49 42.19 -28.81
CA GLN A 427 -2.86 43.51 -29.34
C GLN A 427 -2.44 43.72 -30.81
N PRO A 428 -1.20 43.43 -31.27
CA PRO A 428 -0.83 43.60 -32.68
C PRO A 428 -1.62 42.71 -33.64
N THR A 429 -2.00 41.51 -33.20
CA THR A 429 -2.79 40.54 -33.97
C THR A 429 -4.26 40.97 -34.03
N VAL A 430 -4.83 41.42 -32.91
CA VAL A 430 -6.20 41.96 -32.85
C VAL A 430 -6.33 43.21 -33.71
N THR A 431 -5.39 44.15 -33.60
CA THR A 431 -5.34 45.32 -34.49
C THR A 431 -5.22 44.90 -35.95
N GLY A 432 -4.34 43.94 -36.26
CA GLY A 432 -4.17 43.41 -37.61
C GLY A 432 -5.44 42.80 -38.20
N PHE A 433 -6.17 41.98 -37.44
CA PHE A 433 -7.43 41.38 -37.90
C PHE A 433 -8.54 42.42 -38.05
N ALA A 434 -8.62 43.41 -37.15
CA ALA A 434 -9.62 44.47 -37.23
C ALA A 434 -9.43 45.40 -38.44
N VAL A 435 -8.18 45.68 -38.86
CA VAL A 435 -7.91 46.53 -40.04
C VAL A 435 -7.81 45.76 -41.36
N ASP A 436 -7.56 44.46 -41.32
CA ASP A 436 -7.43 43.60 -42.51
C ASP A 436 -8.22 42.29 -42.35
N GLN A 437 -9.44 42.30 -42.91
CA GLN A 437 -10.33 41.15 -42.98
C GLN A 437 -9.74 39.98 -43.80
N SER A 438 -8.86 40.26 -44.78
CA SER A 438 -8.20 39.21 -45.56
C SER A 438 -7.12 38.50 -44.75
N LEU A 439 -6.34 39.26 -43.95
CA LEU A 439 -5.40 38.70 -42.98
C LEU A 439 -6.11 37.85 -41.92
N PHE A 440 -7.28 38.29 -41.44
CA PHE A 440 -8.13 37.48 -40.55
C PHE A 440 -8.50 36.14 -41.19
N PHE A 441 -9.11 36.15 -42.38
CA PHE A 441 -9.53 34.92 -43.07
C PHE A 441 -8.34 34.01 -43.42
N ASP A 442 -7.22 34.55 -43.91
CA ASP A 442 -6.02 33.76 -44.22
C ASP A 442 -5.44 33.08 -42.96
N LYS A 443 -5.39 33.78 -41.82
CA LYS A 443 -4.93 33.18 -40.55
C LYS A 443 -5.94 32.19 -39.99
N PHE A 444 -7.24 32.43 -40.16
CA PHE A 444 -8.29 31.48 -39.79
C PHE A 444 -8.18 30.20 -40.61
N VAL A 445 -8.14 30.29 -41.94
CA VAL A 445 -7.98 29.15 -42.86
C VAL A 445 -6.66 28.41 -42.62
N TYR A 446 -5.55 29.11 -42.39
CA TYR A 446 -4.28 28.49 -42.03
C TYR A 446 -4.39 27.69 -40.72
N SER A 447 -5.01 28.25 -39.69
CA SER A 447 -5.15 27.62 -38.37
C SER A 447 -6.11 26.43 -38.40
N MET A 448 -7.24 26.55 -39.11
CA MET A 448 -8.19 25.45 -39.32
C MET A 448 -7.59 24.34 -40.21
N THR A 449 -6.77 24.69 -41.20
CA THR A 449 -6.01 23.71 -42.01
C THR A 449 -4.96 22.99 -41.14
N LYS A 450 -4.27 23.72 -40.25
CA LYS A 450 -3.35 23.12 -39.26
C LYS A 450 -4.06 22.19 -38.30
N MET A 451 -5.28 22.52 -37.85
CA MET A 451 -6.13 21.61 -37.06
C MET A 451 -6.59 20.40 -37.85
N GLY A 452 -7.02 20.55 -39.11
CA GLY A 452 -7.39 19.42 -39.98
C GLY A 452 -6.22 18.49 -40.30
N GLN A 453 -4.99 19.00 -40.32
CA GLN A 453 -3.76 18.22 -40.47
C GLN A 453 -3.32 17.49 -39.19
N LEU A 454 -3.99 17.68 -38.04
CA LEU A 454 -3.81 16.85 -36.85
C LEU A 454 -4.62 15.55 -36.99
N SER A 455 -4.14 14.64 -37.84
CA SER A 455 -4.70 13.29 -38.00
C SER A 455 -3.62 12.22 -37.95
N VAL A 456 -3.93 11.16 -37.20
CA VAL A 456 -3.38 9.79 -37.31
C VAL A 456 -1.87 9.67 -37.59
N LEU A 457 -1.09 9.54 -36.53
CA LEU A 457 0.18 8.81 -36.58
C LEU A 457 0.06 7.54 -35.74
N THR A 458 -0.16 6.44 -36.45
CA THR A 458 0.17 5.09 -35.97
C THR A 458 1.62 5.04 -35.54
N GLY A 459 1.90 4.55 -34.34
CA GLY A 459 3.26 4.50 -33.79
C GLY A 459 4.10 3.39 -34.44
N ASP A 460 4.73 3.70 -35.58
CA ASP A 460 6.02 3.10 -35.92
C ASP A 460 6.76 3.89 -37.02
N GLN A 461 8.08 3.67 -37.14
CA GLN A 461 8.98 4.26 -38.17
C GLN A 461 9.22 5.79 -38.11
N GLY A 462 10.08 6.22 -37.19
CA GLY A 462 10.67 7.57 -37.21
C GLY A 462 11.64 7.78 -38.39
N TRP A 463 11.59 8.94 -39.05
CA TRP A 463 12.34 9.19 -40.29
C TRP A 463 13.82 9.57 -40.11
N LEU A 464 14.65 9.02 -41.01
CA LEU A 464 16.07 9.30 -41.19
C LEU A 464 16.38 10.76 -41.60
N LYS A 465 17.57 11.25 -41.23
CA LYS A 465 18.49 11.97 -42.15
C LYS A 465 19.95 11.97 -41.62
N PRO A 466 20.97 12.21 -42.47
CA PRO A 466 22.31 11.61 -42.27
C PRO A 466 23.43 12.57 -41.87
N VAL A 467 24.51 12.01 -41.29
CA VAL A 467 25.88 12.58 -41.26
C VAL A 467 26.88 11.46 -41.64
N SER A 468 28.10 11.83 -42.04
CA SER A 468 29.07 11.04 -42.81
C SER A 468 29.91 10.01 -42.03
N ARG A 469 30.52 9.08 -42.78
CA ARG A 469 31.58 8.14 -42.32
C ARG A 469 32.80 8.86 -41.76
N THR A 470 33.30 8.37 -40.61
CA THR A 470 34.71 8.04 -40.20
C THR A 470 34.74 8.04 -38.67
N GLU A 471 35.32 7.08 -37.94
CA GLU A 471 36.04 5.85 -38.33
C GLU A 471 35.91 4.79 -37.20
N GLN A 472 36.39 3.56 -37.41
CA GLN A 472 36.22 2.43 -36.46
C GLN A 472 37.46 2.24 -35.56
N ALA A 473 37.29 2.08 -34.24
CA ALA A 473 38.04 1.14 -33.41
C ALA A 473 37.52 1.05 -31.94
N LEU A 474 37.90 -0.03 -31.24
CA LEU A 474 37.93 -0.19 -29.77
C LEU A 474 36.61 -0.25 -28.97
N LEU A 475 35.80 -1.29 -29.22
CA LEU A 475 35.18 -2.05 -28.12
C LEU A 475 36.16 -3.18 -27.73
N PRO A 476 36.53 -3.34 -26.43
CA PRO A 476 35.84 -4.37 -25.65
C PRO A 476 35.80 -4.10 -24.11
N MET A 477 35.38 -2.91 -23.66
CA MET A 477 35.19 -2.65 -22.20
C MET A 477 33.75 -2.34 -21.76
N ALA A 478 32.84 -2.00 -22.69
CA ALA A 478 31.48 -1.59 -22.34
C ALA A 478 30.59 -2.72 -21.77
N ALA A 479 30.77 -3.96 -22.23
CA ALA A 479 29.90 -5.08 -21.85
C ALA A 479 30.00 -5.44 -20.35
N SER A 480 31.22 -5.49 -19.81
CA SER A 480 31.46 -5.80 -18.40
C SER A 480 30.91 -4.71 -17.47
N LEU A 481 30.99 -3.44 -17.88
CA LEU A 481 30.45 -2.32 -17.09
C LEU A 481 28.91 -2.33 -17.07
N LEU A 482 28.27 -2.68 -18.19
CA LEU A 482 26.81 -2.78 -18.27
C LEU A 482 26.27 -3.93 -17.40
N LEU A 483 26.94 -5.09 -17.41
CA LEU A 483 26.61 -6.22 -16.53
C LEU A 483 26.83 -5.87 -15.04
N TRP A 484 27.89 -5.13 -14.70
CA TRP A 484 28.09 -4.66 -13.33
C TRP A 484 27.00 -3.68 -12.88
N LEU A 485 26.66 -2.69 -13.71
CA LEU A 485 25.59 -1.73 -13.42
C LEU A 485 24.23 -2.41 -13.23
N LEU A 486 23.90 -3.41 -14.06
CA LEU A 486 22.70 -4.24 -13.88
C LEU A 486 22.74 -5.03 -12.57
N SER A 487 23.89 -5.59 -12.18
CA SER A 487 24.03 -6.30 -10.90
C SER A 487 23.91 -5.39 -9.66
N CYS A 488 24.37 -4.13 -9.74
CA CYS A 488 24.24 -3.17 -8.65
C CYS A 488 22.81 -2.68 -8.45
N VAL A 489 22.01 -2.55 -9.53
CA VAL A 489 20.58 -2.18 -9.41
C VAL A 489 19.77 -3.31 -8.76
N ALA A 490 20.12 -4.57 -9.00
CA ALA A 490 19.44 -5.75 -8.42
C ALA A 490 19.60 -5.89 -6.90
N PHE A 491 20.49 -5.13 -6.25
CA PHE A 491 20.77 -5.23 -4.81
C PHE A 491 20.24 -4.06 -3.95
N LEU A 492 19.54 -3.10 -4.54
CA LEU A 492 18.94 -1.96 -3.79
C LEU A 492 17.41 -1.94 -3.76
N SER A 493 16.74 -2.86 -4.44
CA SER A 493 15.31 -3.12 -4.24
C SER A 493 15.11 -4.06 -3.04
N SER A 494 15.20 -3.53 -1.82
CA SER A 494 14.69 -4.22 -0.63
C SER A 494 13.17 -4.37 -0.79
N SER A 495 12.72 -5.55 -1.21
CA SER A 495 11.32 -5.78 -1.54
C SER A 495 10.44 -5.64 -0.29
N SER A 496 9.59 -4.62 -0.29
CA SER A 496 8.28 -4.75 0.35
C SER A 496 7.60 -6.01 -0.18
N GLU A 497 6.70 -6.63 0.60
CA GLU A 497 5.70 -7.55 0.05
C GLU A 497 4.66 -6.78 -0.79
N ALA A 498 5.13 -6.19 -1.90
CA ALA A 498 4.27 -5.95 -3.03
C ALA A 498 3.83 -7.31 -3.56
N TYR A 499 2.55 -7.43 -3.91
CA TYR A 499 2.10 -8.54 -4.72
C TYR A 499 2.93 -8.57 -6.00
N ASP A 500 3.38 -9.77 -6.35
CA ASP A 500 3.87 -10.00 -7.71
C ASP A 500 2.67 -9.82 -8.63
N TYR A 501 2.85 -9.09 -9.73
CA TYR A 501 1.77 -8.76 -10.66
C TYR A 501 2.13 -9.32 -12.03
N PRO A 502 1.18 -9.97 -12.74
CA PRO A 502 1.43 -10.41 -14.11
C PRO A 502 1.76 -9.20 -15.00
N PRO A 503 2.56 -9.38 -16.06
CA PRO A 503 2.83 -8.32 -17.04
C PRO A 503 1.53 -7.65 -17.51
N LEU A 504 1.55 -6.33 -17.65
CA LEU A 504 0.36 -5.60 -18.10
C LEU A 504 0.15 -5.72 -19.60
N VAL A 505 -1.09 -5.92 -20.01
CA VAL A 505 -1.50 -5.85 -21.43
C VAL A 505 -1.43 -4.39 -21.91
N ASP A 506 -0.94 -4.19 -23.14
CA ASP A 506 -0.82 -2.87 -23.76
C ASP A 506 -2.15 -2.10 -23.70
N GLY A 507 -2.06 -0.83 -23.31
CA GLY A 507 -3.21 0.05 -23.11
C GLY A 507 -3.78 0.06 -21.68
N LEU A 508 -3.46 -0.93 -20.83
CA LEU A 508 -3.85 -0.92 -19.41
C LEU A 508 -2.80 -0.26 -18.50
N SER A 509 -3.26 0.30 -17.37
CA SER A 509 -2.39 0.87 -16.34
C SER A 509 -3.08 0.92 -14.97
N PHE A 510 -2.32 0.66 -13.89
CA PHE A 510 -2.78 0.90 -12.50
C PHE A 510 -3.11 2.37 -12.22
N GLY A 511 -2.64 3.30 -13.06
CA GLY A 511 -2.86 4.75 -12.93
C GLY A 511 -3.75 5.36 -14.02
N PHE A 512 -4.41 4.56 -14.86
CA PHE A 512 -5.07 5.02 -16.09
C PHE A 512 -6.00 6.23 -15.91
N TYR A 513 -6.83 6.24 -14.87
CA TYR A 513 -7.78 7.33 -14.59
C TYR A 513 -7.24 8.44 -13.67
N LYS A 514 -5.97 8.40 -13.22
CA LYS A 514 -5.44 9.32 -12.20
C LYS A 514 -5.54 10.81 -12.58
N SER A 515 -5.57 11.14 -13.87
CA SER A 515 -5.71 12.51 -14.37
C SER A 515 -7.08 12.85 -14.97
N THR A 516 -7.99 11.87 -15.14
CA THR A 516 -9.29 12.05 -15.81
C THR A 516 -10.48 11.76 -14.90
N CYS A 517 -10.31 10.92 -13.88
CA CYS A 517 -11.27 10.71 -12.80
C CYS A 517 -10.51 10.35 -11.50
N PRO A 518 -9.85 11.32 -10.83
CA PRO A 518 -9.03 11.05 -9.65
C PRO A 518 -9.80 10.34 -8.54
N SER A 519 -11.05 10.74 -8.33
CA SER A 519 -11.97 10.21 -7.31
C SER A 519 -12.62 8.87 -7.67
N LEU A 520 -12.27 8.24 -8.80
CA LEU A 520 -12.90 6.98 -9.24
C LEU A 520 -12.87 5.89 -8.15
N LYS A 521 -11.72 5.71 -7.52
CA LYS A 521 -11.54 4.71 -6.46
C LYS A 521 -12.43 4.98 -5.26
N SER A 522 -12.48 6.22 -4.76
CA SER A 522 -13.27 6.58 -3.58
C SER A 522 -14.78 6.51 -3.86
N ILE A 523 -15.23 6.93 -5.05
CA ILE A 523 -16.63 6.80 -5.49
C ILE A 523 -17.09 5.34 -5.45
N VAL A 524 -16.33 4.42 -6.09
CA VAL A 524 -16.71 3.00 -6.12
C VAL A 524 -16.65 2.37 -4.72
N ARG A 525 -15.63 2.68 -3.92
CA ARG A 525 -15.50 2.21 -2.53
C ARG A 525 -16.72 2.60 -1.69
N LYS A 526 -17.10 3.88 -1.75
CA LYS A 526 -18.15 4.49 -0.93
C LYS A 526 -19.52 3.90 -1.25
N HIS A 527 -19.88 3.86 -2.53
CA HIS A 527 -21.15 3.30 -3.00
C HIS A 527 -21.26 1.80 -2.67
N LEU A 528 -20.22 0.99 -2.90
CA LEU A 528 -20.28 -0.44 -2.60
C LEU A 528 -20.25 -0.76 -1.11
N LYS A 529 -19.56 0.04 -0.28
CA LYS A 529 -19.65 -0.08 1.19
C LYS A 529 -21.10 0.09 1.66
N GLN A 530 -21.75 1.17 1.23
CA GLN A 530 -23.15 1.46 1.57
C GLN A 530 -24.12 0.38 1.03
N ALA A 531 -23.82 -0.21 -0.14
CA ALA A 531 -24.60 -1.33 -0.68
C ALA A 531 -24.42 -2.62 0.16
N PHE A 532 -23.19 -2.97 0.55
CA PHE A 532 -22.91 -4.20 1.32
C PHE A 532 -23.36 -4.11 2.78
N GLU A 533 -23.47 -2.91 3.35
CA GLU A 533 -24.13 -2.67 4.64
C GLU A 533 -25.63 -3.03 4.63
N ASN A 534 -26.25 -3.12 3.44
CA ASN A 534 -27.63 -3.58 3.24
C ASN A 534 -27.71 -5.03 2.72
N ASP A 535 -26.79 -5.44 1.85
CA ASP A 535 -26.74 -6.76 1.21
C ASP A 535 -25.29 -7.19 0.95
N VAL A 536 -24.66 -7.85 1.93
CA VAL A 536 -23.28 -8.37 1.81
C VAL A 536 -23.14 -9.42 0.70
N GLY A 537 -24.21 -10.15 0.39
CA GLY A 537 -24.27 -11.10 -0.73
C GLY A 537 -24.15 -10.43 -2.11
N LEU A 538 -24.19 -9.10 -2.19
CA LEU A 538 -23.88 -8.36 -3.42
C LEU A 538 -22.38 -8.42 -3.74
N ALA A 539 -21.51 -8.53 -2.74
CA ALA A 539 -20.07 -8.65 -2.94
C ALA A 539 -19.72 -9.88 -3.78
N ALA A 540 -20.23 -11.06 -3.38
CA ALA A 540 -20.10 -12.30 -4.14
C ALA A 540 -20.73 -12.19 -5.54
N GLY A 541 -21.89 -11.53 -5.65
CA GLY A 541 -22.57 -11.29 -6.93
C GLY A 541 -21.71 -10.49 -7.93
N LEU A 542 -21.07 -9.42 -7.48
CA LEU A 542 -20.20 -8.57 -8.30
C LEU A 542 -18.85 -9.23 -8.64
N LEU A 543 -18.26 -9.98 -7.70
CA LEU A 543 -17.04 -10.75 -7.96
C LEU A 543 -17.30 -11.82 -9.03
N ARG A 544 -18.40 -12.56 -8.89
CA ARG A 544 -18.83 -13.56 -9.87
C ARG A 544 -19.18 -12.94 -11.22
N LEU A 545 -19.80 -11.76 -11.25
CA LEU A 545 -20.12 -11.04 -12.49
C LEU A 545 -18.85 -10.74 -13.31
N HIS A 546 -17.77 -10.29 -12.66
CA HIS A 546 -16.49 -10.04 -13.33
C HIS A 546 -15.79 -11.32 -13.82
N PHE A 547 -15.88 -12.42 -13.07
CA PHE A 547 -15.41 -13.74 -13.55
C PHE A 547 -16.17 -14.17 -14.83
N HIS A 548 -17.50 -14.06 -14.81
CA HIS A 548 -18.35 -14.46 -15.93
C HIS A 548 -18.09 -13.64 -17.20
N ASP A 549 -17.86 -12.32 -17.07
CA ASP A 549 -17.42 -11.44 -18.16
C ASP A 549 -16.13 -11.95 -18.83
N CYS A 550 -15.06 -12.08 -18.03
CA CYS A 550 -13.73 -12.41 -18.51
C CYS A 550 -13.59 -13.79 -19.16
N PHE A 551 -14.42 -14.76 -18.78
CA PHE A 551 -14.27 -16.16 -19.20
C PHE A 551 -14.95 -16.52 -20.54
N VAL A 552 -15.81 -15.67 -21.11
CA VAL A 552 -16.55 -16.00 -22.35
C VAL A 552 -15.90 -15.41 -23.60
N GLN A 553 -15.84 -14.08 -23.72
CA GLN A 553 -15.21 -13.40 -24.87
C GLN A 553 -14.06 -12.46 -24.48
N GLY A 554 -14.01 -12.04 -23.21
CA GLY A 554 -12.98 -11.17 -22.66
C GLY A 554 -13.53 -10.24 -21.60
N CYS A 555 -12.66 -9.59 -20.83
CA CYS A 555 -13.08 -8.60 -19.83
C CYS A 555 -13.48 -7.27 -20.50
N ASP A 556 -14.52 -7.26 -21.31
CA ASP A 556 -15.02 -6.09 -22.06
C ASP A 556 -16.43 -5.62 -21.61
N GLY A 557 -16.99 -6.22 -20.56
CA GLY A 557 -18.32 -5.87 -20.06
C GLY A 557 -19.46 -6.36 -20.96
N SER A 558 -19.25 -7.35 -21.84
CA SER A 558 -20.30 -7.91 -22.71
C SER A 558 -21.44 -8.54 -21.93
N ILE A 559 -21.15 -9.18 -20.79
CA ILE A 559 -22.15 -9.83 -19.92
C ILE A 559 -23.24 -8.86 -19.44
N LEU A 560 -22.94 -7.56 -19.41
CA LEU A 560 -23.83 -6.51 -18.92
C LEU A 560 -24.96 -6.21 -19.92
N LEU A 561 -24.71 -6.41 -21.23
CA LEU A 561 -25.64 -6.08 -22.32
C LEU A 561 -26.94 -6.89 -22.23
N ASP A 562 -28.08 -6.21 -22.41
CA ASP A 562 -29.38 -6.85 -22.56
C ASP A 562 -29.60 -7.39 -23.99
N GLY A 563 -30.53 -8.33 -24.14
CA GLY A 563 -30.88 -8.96 -25.42
C GLY A 563 -31.49 -7.98 -26.43
N SER A 564 -31.45 -8.35 -27.72
CA SER A 564 -31.92 -7.50 -28.82
C SER A 564 -32.89 -8.24 -29.76
N ALA A 565 -33.47 -7.50 -30.71
CA ALA A 565 -34.25 -8.10 -31.80
C ALA A 565 -33.44 -9.08 -32.69
N GLY A 566 -32.10 -9.07 -32.60
CA GLY A 566 -31.22 -10.03 -33.26
C GLY A 566 -31.02 -11.34 -32.49
N GLY A 567 -31.33 -11.38 -31.19
CA GLY A 567 -31.20 -12.58 -30.37
C GLY A 567 -31.07 -12.31 -28.86
N PRO A 568 -31.20 -13.37 -28.03
CA PRO A 568 -30.92 -13.30 -26.60
C PRO A 568 -29.45 -12.99 -26.35
N SER A 569 -29.19 -12.28 -25.25
CA SER A 569 -27.86 -11.87 -24.81
C SER A 569 -27.05 -13.00 -24.18
N GLU A 570 -25.78 -12.72 -23.91
CA GLU A 570 -24.92 -13.54 -23.05
C GLU A 570 -25.54 -13.73 -21.65
N LYS A 571 -26.16 -12.69 -21.11
CA LYS A 571 -26.89 -12.65 -19.83
C LYS A 571 -28.05 -13.67 -19.77
N ASP A 572 -28.68 -13.95 -20.91
CA ASP A 572 -29.77 -14.92 -21.08
C ASP A 572 -29.31 -16.39 -21.22
N ALA A 573 -27.99 -16.65 -21.20
CA ALA A 573 -27.44 -18.00 -21.26
C ALA A 573 -27.54 -18.73 -19.89
N PRO A 574 -27.71 -20.07 -19.86
CA PRO A 574 -28.08 -20.77 -18.62
C PRO A 574 -27.17 -20.58 -17.40
N PRO A 575 -25.82 -20.53 -17.53
CA PRO A 575 -24.95 -20.24 -16.38
C PRO A 575 -25.18 -18.83 -15.79
N ASN A 576 -25.62 -17.89 -16.64
CA ASN A 576 -25.72 -16.47 -16.34
C ASN A 576 -27.08 -16.09 -15.73
N LEU A 577 -28.13 -16.91 -15.91
CA LEU A 577 -29.46 -16.75 -15.30
C LEU A 577 -29.46 -16.74 -13.75
N THR A 578 -28.35 -17.13 -13.12
CA THR A 578 -28.17 -17.08 -11.65
C THR A 578 -27.27 -15.92 -11.19
N LEU A 579 -26.81 -15.06 -12.09
CA LEU A 579 -26.14 -13.80 -11.72
C LEU A 579 -27.18 -12.86 -11.08
N ARG A 580 -26.82 -12.18 -10.00
CA ARG A 580 -27.77 -11.38 -9.21
C ARG A 580 -28.18 -10.11 -9.99
N PRO A 581 -29.49 -9.82 -10.18
CA PRO A 581 -29.94 -8.58 -10.81
C PRO A 581 -29.33 -7.32 -10.18
N ALA A 582 -29.29 -7.28 -8.84
CA ALA A 582 -28.66 -6.23 -8.05
C ALA A 582 -27.18 -5.96 -8.40
N ALA A 583 -26.44 -6.94 -8.94
CA ALA A 583 -25.07 -6.72 -9.40
C ALA A 583 -25.03 -5.91 -10.71
N PHE A 584 -25.96 -6.15 -11.64
CA PHE A 584 -26.09 -5.34 -12.86
C PHE A 584 -26.64 -3.94 -12.56
N GLU A 585 -27.53 -3.82 -11.57
CA GLU A 585 -28.05 -2.55 -11.06
C GLU A 585 -26.90 -1.72 -10.45
N ALA A 586 -26.13 -2.29 -9.52
CA ALA A 586 -25.00 -1.61 -8.89
C ALA A 586 -23.92 -1.15 -9.89
N ILE A 587 -23.64 -1.91 -10.96
CA ILE A 587 -22.71 -1.47 -12.02
C ILE A 587 -23.27 -0.27 -12.81
N ASN A 588 -24.58 -0.22 -13.07
CA ASN A 588 -25.22 0.93 -13.73
C ASN A 588 -25.31 2.15 -12.80
N ASP A 589 -25.63 1.97 -11.52
CA ASP A 589 -25.66 3.06 -10.53
C ASP A 589 -24.26 3.65 -10.32
N LEU A 590 -23.22 2.81 -10.23
CA LEU A 590 -21.83 3.23 -10.24
C LEU A 590 -21.49 4.04 -11.49
N GLN A 591 -21.90 3.58 -12.68
CA GLN A 591 -21.70 4.32 -13.93
C GLN A 591 -22.32 5.71 -13.83
N ALA A 592 -23.58 5.82 -13.40
CA ALA A 592 -24.29 7.09 -13.30
C ALA A 592 -23.62 8.07 -12.31
N VAL A 593 -23.16 7.57 -11.15
CA VAL A 593 -22.44 8.38 -10.16
C VAL A 593 -21.06 8.82 -10.68
N ILE A 594 -20.32 7.93 -11.33
CA ILE A 594 -19.01 8.24 -11.93
C ILE A 594 -19.16 9.23 -13.09
N ALA A 595 -20.14 9.02 -13.97
CA ALA A 595 -20.42 9.90 -15.11
C ALA A 595 -20.82 11.31 -14.65
N LYS A 596 -21.54 11.43 -13.52
CA LYS A 596 -21.86 12.71 -12.88
C LYS A 596 -20.63 13.40 -12.26
N ALA A 597 -19.67 12.64 -11.73
CA ALA A 597 -18.48 13.19 -11.06
C ALA A 597 -17.32 13.52 -12.01
N CYS A 598 -17.15 12.74 -13.08
CA CYS A 598 -15.97 12.77 -13.96
C CYS A 598 -16.30 12.92 -15.46
N GLY A 599 -17.58 12.94 -15.83
CA GLY A 599 -18.02 12.74 -17.21
C GLY A 599 -17.94 11.27 -17.64
N GLN A 600 -18.46 10.98 -18.84
CA GLN A 600 -18.50 9.64 -19.43
C GLN A 600 -17.10 9.22 -19.94
N VAL A 601 -16.18 8.94 -19.01
CA VAL A 601 -14.77 8.62 -19.30
C VAL A 601 -14.35 7.22 -18.84
N VAL A 602 -15.12 6.56 -17.97
CA VAL A 602 -14.83 5.22 -17.42
C VAL A 602 -15.77 4.20 -18.05
N SER A 603 -15.23 3.10 -18.56
CA SER A 603 -16.00 2.00 -19.15
C SER A 603 -16.70 1.15 -18.09
N CYS A 604 -17.83 0.52 -18.44
CA CYS A 604 -18.51 -0.40 -17.55
C CYS A 604 -17.65 -1.65 -17.25
N ALA A 605 -16.79 -2.06 -18.17
CA ALA A 605 -15.77 -3.09 -17.96
C ALA A 605 -14.77 -2.73 -16.83
N ASP A 606 -14.27 -1.49 -16.77
CA ASP A 606 -13.40 -1.02 -15.67
C ASP A 606 -14.18 -0.85 -14.36
N ILE A 607 -15.47 -0.48 -14.41
CA ILE A 607 -16.35 -0.42 -13.24
C ILE A 607 -16.56 -1.82 -12.67
N ALA A 608 -16.79 -2.85 -13.51
CA ALA A 608 -16.91 -4.24 -13.08
C ALA A 608 -15.64 -4.78 -12.42
N ALA A 609 -14.47 -4.51 -13.02
CA ALA A 609 -13.17 -4.90 -12.45
C ALA A 609 -12.89 -4.21 -11.10
N LEU A 610 -13.24 -2.91 -10.96
CA LEU A 610 -13.15 -2.20 -9.68
C LEU A 610 -14.17 -2.71 -8.66
N ALA A 611 -15.39 -3.03 -9.08
CA ALA A 611 -16.42 -3.56 -8.21
C ALA A 611 -16.02 -4.90 -7.61
N ALA A 612 -15.51 -5.83 -8.42
CA ALA A 612 -14.96 -7.11 -7.94
C ALA A 612 -13.80 -6.93 -6.96
N ARG A 613 -12.89 -5.97 -7.21
CA ARG A 613 -11.81 -5.61 -6.27
C ARG A 613 -12.35 -5.12 -4.93
N TYR A 614 -13.40 -4.29 -4.94
CA TYR A 614 -14.03 -3.83 -3.71
C TYR A 614 -14.91 -4.88 -3.04
N SER A 615 -15.52 -5.82 -3.77
CA SER A 615 -16.18 -7.00 -3.20
C SER A 615 -15.22 -7.81 -2.33
N VAL A 616 -14.08 -8.21 -2.90
CA VAL A 616 -13.02 -8.94 -2.19
C VAL A 616 -12.54 -8.14 -0.98
N ARG A 617 -12.25 -6.85 -1.17
CA ARG A 617 -11.68 -5.99 -0.12
C ARG A 617 -12.64 -5.69 1.02
N LEU A 618 -13.92 -5.43 0.75
CA LEU A 618 -14.91 -5.05 1.76
C LEU A 618 -15.48 -6.24 2.53
N SER A 619 -15.34 -7.47 1.99
CA SER A 619 -15.60 -8.72 2.72
C SER A 619 -14.37 -9.23 3.49
N GLY A 620 -13.30 -8.44 3.63
CA GLY A 620 -12.12 -8.79 4.46
C GLY A 620 -10.92 -9.38 3.70
N GLY A 621 -11.03 -9.54 2.39
CA GLY A 621 -9.95 -10.00 1.52
C GLY A 621 -8.85 -8.96 1.26
N PRO A 622 -7.82 -9.32 0.47
CA PRO A 622 -6.64 -8.48 0.26
C PRO A 622 -6.99 -7.19 -0.49
N SER A 623 -6.32 -6.08 -0.14
CA SER A 623 -6.28 -4.90 -1.02
C SER A 623 -5.27 -5.12 -2.15
N TYR A 624 -5.69 -4.91 -3.40
CA TYR A 624 -4.81 -5.02 -4.56
C TYR A 624 -5.10 -3.94 -5.61
N LYS A 625 -4.13 -3.68 -6.49
CA LYS A 625 -4.28 -2.75 -7.61
C LYS A 625 -4.94 -3.45 -8.80
N VAL A 626 -5.94 -2.80 -9.39
CA VAL A 626 -6.55 -3.23 -10.67
C VAL A 626 -5.87 -2.47 -11.80
N PRO A 627 -5.37 -3.11 -12.87
CA PRO A 627 -4.98 -2.42 -14.09
C PRO A 627 -6.25 -2.00 -14.83
N LEU A 628 -6.36 -0.71 -15.20
CA LEU A 628 -7.55 -0.10 -15.79
C LEU A 628 -7.24 0.45 -17.19
N GLY A 629 -8.27 0.71 -17.99
CA GLY A 629 -8.13 1.17 -19.38
C GLY A 629 -8.99 0.40 -20.38
N ARG A 630 -9.90 -0.46 -19.90
CA ARG A 630 -10.78 -1.29 -20.73
C ARG A 630 -11.74 -0.43 -21.56
N ARG A 631 -12.24 -1.02 -22.63
CA ARG A 631 -13.35 -0.51 -23.45
C ARG A 631 -14.52 -1.47 -23.37
N ASP A 632 -15.70 -0.91 -23.52
CA ASP A 632 -16.95 -1.66 -23.53
C ASP A 632 -17.14 -2.39 -24.86
N GLY A 633 -17.50 -3.67 -24.78
CA GLY A 633 -17.81 -4.54 -25.91
C GLY A 633 -19.01 -4.05 -26.73
N LEU A 634 -18.89 -4.13 -28.06
CA LEU A 634 -19.93 -3.73 -29.03
C LEU A 634 -20.91 -4.88 -29.37
N SER A 635 -20.67 -6.07 -28.82
CA SER A 635 -21.45 -7.29 -29.04
C SER A 635 -21.32 -8.23 -27.85
N PHE A 636 -22.34 -9.06 -27.63
CA PHE A 636 -22.34 -10.12 -26.62
C PHE A 636 -22.10 -11.51 -27.24
N ALA A 637 -21.59 -12.44 -26.44
CA ALA A 637 -21.31 -13.81 -26.90
C ALA A 637 -22.59 -14.61 -27.16
N THR A 638 -22.54 -15.63 -28.03
CA THR A 638 -23.71 -16.49 -28.26
C THR A 638 -23.88 -17.48 -27.11
N ARG A 639 -25.12 -17.96 -26.93
CA ARG A 639 -25.47 -19.00 -25.93
C ARG A 639 -24.60 -20.26 -26.02
N ASN A 640 -24.09 -20.62 -27.21
CA ASN A 640 -23.22 -21.78 -27.37
C ASN A 640 -21.79 -21.49 -26.88
N ASP A 641 -21.29 -20.29 -27.12
CA ASP A 641 -19.94 -19.88 -26.70
C ASP A 641 -19.87 -19.87 -25.16
N VAL A 642 -20.87 -19.26 -24.51
CA VAL A 642 -21.04 -19.28 -23.03
C VAL A 642 -21.04 -20.71 -22.48
N LEU A 643 -21.83 -21.61 -23.07
CA LEU A 643 -21.94 -23.01 -22.66
C LEU A 643 -20.68 -23.85 -22.94
N SER A 644 -19.75 -23.35 -23.76
CA SER A 644 -18.47 -24.01 -24.06
C SER A 644 -17.27 -23.45 -23.28
N SER A 645 -17.43 -22.26 -22.68
CA SER A 645 -16.35 -21.52 -22.01
C SER A 645 -16.49 -21.51 -20.49
N LEU A 646 -17.70 -21.41 -19.94
CA LEU A 646 -17.93 -21.44 -18.49
C LEU A 646 -17.99 -22.88 -17.95
N PRO A 647 -17.13 -23.28 -17.00
CA PRO A 647 -17.22 -24.58 -16.35
C PRO A 647 -18.52 -24.73 -15.54
N ALA A 648 -19.04 -25.97 -15.48
CA ALA A 648 -20.18 -26.30 -14.65
C ALA A 648 -19.77 -26.59 -13.19
N PRO A 649 -20.64 -26.38 -12.18
CA PRO A 649 -20.41 -26.82 -10.80
C PRO A 649 -20.30 -28.35 -10.64
N THR A 650 -20.61 -29.11 -11.70
CA THR A 650 -20.45 -30.56 -11.76
C THR A 650 -19.27 -31.02 -12.62
N SER A 651 -18.34 -30.12 -12.94
CA SER A 651 -17.11 -30.44 -13.70
C SER A 651 -16.07 -31.14 -12.80
N ASN A 652 -15.18 -31.94 -13.40
CA ASN A 652 -14.02 -32.50 -12.70
C ASN A 652 -12.75 -31.66 -12.95
N VAL A 653 -11.68 -31.88 -12.19
CA VAL A 653 -10.42 -31.11 -12.29
C VAL A 653 -9.78 -31.17 -13.67
N THR A 654 -9.99 -32.23 -14.47
CA THR A 654 -9.54 -32.27 -15.87
C THR A 654 -10.30 -31.26 -16.73
N ASP A 655 -11.63 -31.24 -16.64
CA ASP A 655 -12.47 -30.29 -17.39
C ASP A 655 -12.15 -28.83 -16.98
N LEU A 656 -11.88 -28.61 -15.69
CA LEU A 656 -11.49 -27.30 -15.14
C LEU A 656 -10.13 -26.84 -15.67
N LEU A 657 -9.11 -27.71 -15.64
CA LEU A 657 -7.78 -27.40 -16.17
C LEU A 657 -7.81 -27.20 -17.70
N ASP A 658 -8.61 -27.99 -18.43
CA ASP A 658 -8.81 -27.83 -19.88
C ASP A 658 -9.61 -26.56 -20.23
N ALA A 659 -10.44 -26.04 -19.33
CA ALA A 659 -11.11 -24.74 -19.50
C ALA A 659 -10.16 -23.57 -19.22
N PHE A 660 -9.44 -23.61 -18.09
CA PHE A 660 -8.50 -22.55 -17.68
C PHE A 660 -7.28 -22.47 -18.61
N GLY A 661 -6.75 -23.61 -19.06
CA GLY A 661 -5.60 -23.67 -19.97
C GLY A 661 -5.87 -23.08 -21.37
N LYS A 662 -7.12 -23.00 -21.83
CA LYS A 662 -7.50 -22.26 -23.06
C LYS A 662 -7.29 -20.75 -22.94
N LEU A 663 -7.29 -20.25 -21.71
CA LEU A 663 -7.13 -18.83 -21.34
C LEU A 663 -5.72 -18.54 -20.79
N ASP A 664 -4.76 -19.44 -21.02
CA ASP A 664 -3.40 -19.40 -20.46
C ASP A 664 -3.34 -19.35 -18.92
N LEU A 665 -4.42 -19.80 -18.24
CA LEU A 665 -4.47 -19.92 -16.78
C LEU A 665 -4.02 -21.32 -16.33
N ASP A 666 -3.20 -21.38 -15.27
CA ASP A 666 -2.60 -22.63 -14.78
C ASP A 666 -3.34 -23.24 -13.56
N ALA A 667 -2.75 -24.27 -12.93
CA ALA A 667 -3.33 -24.96 -11.77
C ALA A 667 -3.30 -24.13 -10.47
N ASP A 668 -2.29 -23.26 -10.28
CA ASP A 668 -2.32 -22.29 -9.17
C ASP A 668 -3.38 -21.21 -9.46
N ASP A 669 -3.54 -20.76 -10.73
CA ASP A 669 -4.61 -19.83 -11.12
C ASP A 669 -6.02 -20.42 -10.90
N LEU A 670 -6.24 -21.67 -11.29
CA LEU A 670 -7.50 -22.39 -11.04
C LEU A 670 -7.83 -22.43 -9.56
N VAL A 671 -6.95 -23.00 -8.75
CA VAL A 671 -7.23 -23.18 -7.31
C VAL A 671 -7.34 -21.83 -6.60
N ALA A 672 -6.60 -20.81 -7.04
CA ALA A 672 -6.73 -19.46 -6.49
C ALA A 672 -8.07 -18.81 -6.85
N LEU A 673 -8.48 -18.81 -8.12
CA LEU A 673 -9.74 -18.17 -8.54
C LEU A 673 -10.98 -18.88 -8.00
N SER A 674 -10.95 -20.21 -7.84
CA SER A 674 -11.97 -20.97 -7.11
C SER A 674 -12.13 -20.53 -5.65
N GLY A 675 -11.09 -19.94 -5.04
CA GLY A 675 -11.16 -19.31 -3.72
C GLY A 675 -12.16 -18.15 -3.63
N GLY A 676 -12.68 -17.63 -4.75
CA GLY A 676 -13.81 -16.71 -4.75
C GLY A 676 -15.09 -17.27 -4.13
N HIS A 677 -15.21 -18.60 -3.99
CA HIS A 677 -16.32 -19.27 -3.30
C HIS A 677 -16.25 -19.19 -1.76
N THR A 678 -15.25 -18.52 -1.18
CA THR A 678 -15.22 -18.10 0.23
C THR A 678 -16.40 -17.20 0.64
N ILE A 679 -17.10 -16.58 -0.33
CA ILE A 679 -18.28 -15.75 -0.09
C ILE A 679 -19.45 -16.12 -1.01
N GLY A 680 -20.66 -16.02 -0.47
CA GLY A 680 -21.90 -16.14 -1.25
C GLY A 680 -22.61 -17.49 -1.14
N ILE A 681 -23.51 -17.75 -2.11
CA ILE A 681 -24.51 -18.83 -2.02
C ILE A 681 -24.62 -19.66 -3.32
N GLY A 682 -24.92 -20.95 -3.17
CA GLY A 682 -25.28 -21.87 -4.25
C GLY A 682 -26.75 -22.29 -4.16
N HIS A 683 -27.40 -22.47 -5.31
CA HIS A 683 -28.76 -23.05 -5.39
C HIS A 683 -28.69 -24.58 -5.33
N CYS A 684 -29.69 -25.25 -4.73
CA CYS A 684 -29.76 -26.72 -4.68
C CYS A 684 -29.56 -27.36 -6.07
N THR A 685 -30.15 -26.79 -7.12
CA THR A 685 -30.02 -27.26 -8.52
C THR A 685 -28.59 -27.29 -9.06
N SER A 686 -27.65 -26.56 -8.45
CA SER A 686 -26.23 -26.56 -8.82
C SER A 686 -25.46 -27.74 -8.23
N PHE A 687 -25.93 -28.37 -7.16
CA PHE A 687 -25.25 -29.48 -6.45
C PHE A 687 -26.13 -30.71 -6.18
N GLU A 688 -27.41 -30.72 -6.58
CA GLU A 688 -28.38 -31.79 -6.29
C GLU A 688 -27.92 -33.20 -6.72
N LYS A 689 -27.06 -33.32 -7.75
CA LYS A 689 -26.46 -34.60 -8.17
C LYS A 689 -25.56 -35.25 -7.11
N ARG A 690 -25.16 -34.50 -6.08
CA ARG A 690 -24.42 -34.99 -4.91
C ARG A 690 -25.33 -35.50 -3.79
N LEU A 691 -26.65 -35.30 -3.92
CA LEU A 691 -27.68 -35.73 -2.96
C LEU A 691 -28.65 -36.76 -3.57
N PHE A 692 -28.90 -36.69 -4.88
CA PHE A 692 -29.94 -37.47 -5.57
C PHE A 692 -29.47 -38.04 -6.92
N PRO A 693 -29.89 -39.26 -7.30
CA PRO A 693 -30.70 -40.22 -6.53
C PRO A 693 -29.87 -41.02 -5.51
N THR A 694 -28.57 -40.74 -5.40
CA THR A 694 -27.65 -41.39 -4.46
C THR A 694 -26.72 -40.31 -3.93
N GLN A 695 -26.46 -40.30 -2.62
CA GLN A 695 -25.52 -39.37 -1.99
C GLN A 695 -24.11 -39.59 -2.53
N ASP A 696 -23.39 -38.50 -2.80
CA ASP A 696 -21.97 -38.52 -3.11
C ASP A 696 -21.17 -39.01 -1.90
N SER A 697 -20.50 -40.16 -2.05
CA SER A 697 -19.68 -40.77 -1.00
C SER A 697 -18.43 -39.97 -0.63
N THR A 698 -18.12 -38.88 -1.33
CA THR A 698 -17.01 -37.99 -0.98
C THR A 698 -17.38 -36.93 0.07
N LEU A 699 -18.68 -36.62 0.26
CA LEU A 699 -19.19 -35.67 1.24
C LEU A 699 -18.94 -36.13 2.69
N ASP A 700 -18.76 -35.17 3.60
CA ASP A 700 -19.02 -35.38 5.03
C ASP A 700 -20.51 -35.69 5.25
N GLN A 701 -20.81 -36.69 6.08
CA GLN A 701 -22.18 -37.10 6.35
C GLN A 701 -22.96 -36.04 7.13
N THR A 702 -22.34 -35.34 8.08
CA THR A 702 -23.06 -34.31 8.86
C THR A 702 -23.43 -33.13 7.97
N PHE A 703 -22.55 -32.74 7.05
CA PHE A 703 -22.85 -31.76 6.02
C PHE A 703 -23.91 -32.25 5.03
N ALA A 704 -23.85 -33.49 4.54
CA ALA A 704 -24.88 -34.07 3.68
C ALA A 704 -26.27 -34.10 4.35
N ASP A 705 -26.34 -34.51 5.62
CA ASP A 705 -27.57 -34.51 6.42
C ASP A 705 -28.17 -33.10 6.54
N ASN A 706 -27.33 -32.09 6.79
CA ASN A 706 -27.75 -30.68 6.80
C ASN A 706 -28.20 -30.19 5.42
N LEU A 707 -27.52 -30.58 4.34
CA LEU A 707 -27.92 -30.24 2.97
C LEU A 707 -29.27 -30.86 2.59
N TYR A 708 -29.61 -32.06 3.09
CA TYR A 708 -30.95 -32.65 2.90
C TYR A 708 -32.06 -31.86 3.62
N LEU A 709 -31.78 -31.12 4.69
CA LEU A 709 -32.77 -30.23 5.32
C LEU A 709 -33.08 -29.01 4.44
N THR A 710 -32.07 -28.46 3.77
CA THR A 710 -32.22 -27.31 2.85
C THR A 710 -32.73 -27.73 1.47
N CYS A 711 -32.31 -28.90 0.98
CA CYS A 711 -32.57 -29.43 -0.35
C CYS A 711 -33.22 -30.83 -0.28
N PRO A 712 -34.46 -30.97 0.24
CA PRO A 712 -35.06 -32.27 0.56
C PRO A 712 -35.44 -33.11 -0.68
N VAL A 713 -35.50 -32.50 -1.87
CA VAL A 713 -35.73 -33.18 -3.16
C VAL A 713 -34.95 -32.50 -4.28
N ALA A 714 -34.65 -33.23 -5.36
CA ALA A 714 -34.14 -32.64 -6.60
C ALA A 714 -35.11 -31.60 -7.19
N ASN A 715 -34.59 -30.61 -7.88
CA ASN A 715 -35.28 -29.40 -8.39
C ASN A 715 -35.84 -28.47 -7.29
N THR A 716 -35.38 -28.59 -6.04
CA THR A 716 -35.63 -27.56 -5.01
C THR A 716 -34.95 -26.24 -5.40
N THR A 717 -35.61 -25.10 -5.20
CA THR A 717 -35.09 -23.77 -5.60
C THR A 717 -34.34 -23.01 -4.48
N ASN A 718 -34.28 -23.59 -3.28
CA ASN A 718 -33.59 -23.05 -2.12
C ASN A 718 -32.08 -22.85 -2.36
N THR A 719 -31.46 -22.04 -1.50
CA THR A 719 -30.03 -21.73 -1.50
C THR A 719 -29.36 -22.11 -0.18
N THR A 720 -28.05 -22.30 -0.23
CA THR A 720 -27.17 -22.44 0.94
C THR A 720 -25.87 -21.68 0.69
N VAL A 721 -25.13 -21.36 1.75
CA VAL A 721 -23.80 -20.73 1.66
C VAL A 721 -22.77 -21.66 1.00
N LEU A 722 -21.78 -21.07 0.34
CA LEU A 722 -20.66 -21.79 -0.30
C LEU A 722 -19.57 -22.19 0.71
N ASP A 723 -19.33 -21.34 1.70
CA ASP A 723 -18.43 -21.54 2.84
C ASP A 723 -19.28 -21.67 4.12
N VAL A 724 -19.13 -22.75 4.88
CA VAL A 724 -19.93 -23.01 6.10
C VAL A 724 -19.27 -22.50 7.38
N ARG A 725 -18.07 -21.93 7.30
CA ARG A 725 -17.28 -21.43 8.45
C ARG A 725 -17.30 -19.91 8.52
N SER A 726 -17.32 -19.22 7.38
CA SER A 726 -17.21 -17.76 7.26
C SER A 726 -17.93 -17.21 6.02
N PRO A 727 -19.25 -17.48 5.85
CA PRO A 727 -20.00 -17.29 4.59
C PRO A 727 -20.01 -15.88 3.97
N ASP A 728 -19.78 -14.86 4.80
CA ASP A 728 -19.77 -13.44 4.41
C ASP A 728 -18.35 -12.81 4.43
N THR A 729 -17.31 -13.60 4.72
CA THR A 729 -15.92 -13.13 4.86
C THR A 729 -15.01 -13.79 3.84
N PHE A 730 -14.23 -12.99 3.11
CA PHE A 730 -13.24 -13.45 2.16
C PHE A 730 -11.94 -13.81 2.87
N ASP A 731 -11.78 -15.08 3.23
CA ASP A 731 -10.59 -15.62 3.87
C ASP A 731 -10.17 -16.96 3.23
N ASN A 732 -9.57 -17.90 3.97
CA ASN A 732 -9.17 -19.20 3.43
C ASN A 732 -10.04 -20.40 3.89
N LYS A 733 -11.17 -20.19 4.58
CA LYS A 733 -11.93 -21.32 5.14
C LYS A 733 -12.61 -22.18 4.08
N TYR A 734 -12.97 -21.65 2.91
CA TYR A 734 -13.35 -22.43 1.73
C TYR A 734 -12.41 -23.63 1.49
N TYR A 735 -11.08 -23.44 1.57
CA TYR A 735 -10.13 -24.54 1.39
C TYR A 735 -10.14 -25.51 2.58
N VAL A 736 -10.39 -25.01 3.80
CA VAL A 736 -10.60 -25.85 5.00
C VAL A 736 -11.89 -26.66 4.88
N ASP A 737 -12.95 -26.13 4.28
CA ASP A 737 -14.17 -26.87 3.93
C ASP A 737 -13.83 -28.02 2.98
N LEU A 738 -13.02 -27.78 1.93
CA LEU A 738 -12.58 -28.84 1.02
C LEU A 738 -11.82 -29.96 1.76
N LEU A 739 -10.88 -29.60 2.66
CA LEU A 739 -10.13 -30.57 3.48
C LEU A 739 -11.07 -31.43 4.35
N ASN A 740 -12.16 -30.83 4.85
CA ASN A 740 -13.15 -31.48 5.71
C ASN A 740 -14.29 -32.18 4.95
N ARG A 741 -14.19 -32.31 3.62
CA ARG A 741 -15.23 -32.91 2.75
C ARG A 741 -16.55 -32.13 2.68
N GLN A 742 -16.44 -30.80 2.85
CA GLN A 742 -17.55 -29.87 3.02
C GLN A 742 -17.62 -28.80 1.90
N GLY A 743 -16.82 -28.94 0.82
CA GLY A 743 -17.02 -28.13 -0.38
C GLY A 743 -18.39 -28.42 -1.01
N LEU A 744 -19.12 -27.39 -1.46
CA LEU A 744 -20.51 -27.55 -1.90
C LEU A 744 -20.63 -28.16 -3.31
N PHE A 745 -19.97 -27.58 -4.31
CA PHE A 745 -20.02 -28.09 -5.69
C PHE A 745 -19.09 -29.30 -5.88
N THR A 746 -19.35 -30.13 -6.89
CA THR A 746 -18.42 -31.23 -7.25
C THR A 746 -17.09 -30.65 -7.72
N SER A 747 -17.15 -29.56 -8.51
CA SER A 747 -15.97 -28.83 -8.99
C SER A 747 -15.11 -28.29 -7.85
N ASP A 748 -15.70 -27.87 -6.73
CA ASP A 748 -14.95 -27.43 -5.54
C ASP A 748 -14.27 -28.61 -4.86
N GLN A 749 -15.05 -29.64 -4.52
CA GLN A 749 -14.56 -30.76 -3.74
C GLN A 749 -13.48 -31.55 -4.48
N ASP A 750 -13.55 -31.60 -5.81
CA ASP A 750 -12.58 -32.31 -6.64
C ASP A 750 -11.19 -31.63 -6.69
N LEU A 751 -11.10 -30.32 -6.42
CA LEU A 751 -9.80 -29.63 -6.29
C LEU A 751 -8.93 -30.25 -5.18
N TYR A 752 -9.54 -30.85 -4.15
CA TYR A 752 -8.84 -31.55 -3.08
C TYR A 752 -8.66 -33.05 -3.35
N THR A 753 -9.50 -33.70 -4.17
CA THR A 753 -9.34 -35.13 -4.49
C THR A 753 -8.46 -35.40 -5.70
N ASP A 754 -8.22 -34.43 -6.58
CA ASP A 754 -7.24 -34.56 -7.67
C ASP A 754 -5.81 -34.19 -7.21
N SER A 755 -4.89 -35.14 -7.40
CA SER A 755 -3.47 -35.01 -7.07
C SER A 755 -2.73 -33.81 -7.69
N ARG A 756 -3.26 -33.21 -8.76
CA ARG A 756 -2.68 -32.02 -9.44
C ARG A 756 -2.94 -30.74 -8.65
N THR A 757 -4.09 -30.64 -8.01
CA THR A 757 -4.58 -29.43 -7.31
C THR A 757 -4.56 -29.58 -5.79
N GLN A 758 -4.63 -30.80 -5.26
CA GLN A 758 -4.58 -31.10 -3.82
C GLN A 758 -3.43 -30.37 -3.09
N PRO A 759 -2.16 -30.39 -3.55
CA PRO A 759 -1.07 -29.71 -2.85
C PRO A 759 -1.19 -28.18 -2.87
N ILE A 760 -2.04 -27.61 -3.73
CA ILE A 760 -2.34 -26.17 -3.79
C ILE A 760 -3.41 -25.84 -2.76
N VAL A 761 -4.49 -26.63 -2.72
CA VAL A 761 -5.56 -26.53 -1.70
C VAL A 761 -5.00 -26.64 -0.29
N GLU A 762 -4.16 -27.65 -0.02
CA GLU A 762 -3.53 -27.85 1.30
C GLU A 762 -2.69 -26.64 1.72
N ARG A 763 -1.89 -26.06 0.80
CA ARG A 763 -1.07 -24.87 1.05
C ARG A 763 -1.91 -23.60 1.27
N PHE A 764 -3.09 -23.49 0.67
CA PHE A 764 -3.98 -22.33 0.81
C PHE A 764 -4.83 -22.42 2.08
N ALA A 765 -5.35 -23.61 2.41
CA ALA A 765 -5.97 -23.92 3.70
C ALA A 765 -5.02 -23.64 4.88
N ALA A 766 -3.76 -24.02 4.74
CA ALA A 766 -2.72 -23.75 5.74
C ALA A 766 -2.24 -22.29 5.77
N LYS A 767 -2.35 -21.54 4.67
CA LYS A 767 -1.75 -20.19 4.59
C LYS A 767 -2.57 -19.19 3.80
N GLN A 768 -3.47 -18.50 4.50
CA GLN A 768 -4.28 -17.40 3.98
C GLN A 768 -3.45 -16.31 3.26
N SER A 769 -2.24 -15.97 3.73
CA SER A 769 -1.39 -14.99 3.05
C SER A 769 -0.80 -15.48 1.72
N LEU A 770 -0.61 -16.80 1.56
CA LEU A 770 -0.23 -17.41 0.28
C LEU A 770 -1.43 -17.50 -0.67
N PHE A 771 -2.61 -17.87 -0.15
CA PHE A 771 -3.86 -17.79 -0.91
C PHE A 771 -4.08 -16.36 -1.42
N PHE A 772 -4.09 -15.36 -0.54
CA PHE A 772 -4.26 -13.95 -0.92
C PHE A 772 -3.22 -13.49 -1.95
N LYS A 773 -1.94 -13.87 -1.79
CA LYS A 773 -0.90 -13.54 -2.78
C LYS A 773 -1.17 -14.15 -4.15
N LYS A 774 -1.58 -15.42 -4.21
CA LYS A 774 -1.91 -16.10 -5.46
C LYS A 774 -3.22 -15.57 -6.06
N PHE A 775 -4.26 -15.37 -5.26
CA PHE A 775 -5.52 -14.76 -5.69
C PHE A 775 -5.28 -13.39 -6.35
N VAL A 776 -4.48 -12.51 -5.74
CA VAL A 776 -4.19 -11.19 -6.32
C VAL A 776 -3.45 -11.29 -7.66
N PHE A 777 -2.50 -12.22 -7.80
CA PHE A 777 -1.85 -12.48 -9.08
C PHE A 777 -2.86 -12.98 -10.13
N SER A 778 -3.63 -14.02 -9.79
CA SER A 778 -4.52 -14.72 -10.71
C SER A 778 -5.75 -13.91 -11.09
N ILE A 779 -6.35 -13.12 -10.19
CA ILE A 779 -7.45 -12.20 -10.52
C ILE A 779 -6.96 -11.03 -11.38
N THR A 780 -5.70 -10.60 -11.21
CA THR A 780 -5.07 -9.59 -12.09
C THR A 780 -4.67 -10.17 -13.45
N LYS A 781 -4.41 -11.47 -13.53
CA LYS A 781 -4.17 -12.20 -14.79
C LYS A 781 -5.48 -12.38 -15.55
N MET A 782 -6.48 -12.96 -14.90
CA MET A 782 -7.85 -13.12 -15.39
C MET A 782 -8.44 -11.79 -15.88
N GLY A 783 -8.34 -10.72 -15.09
CA GLY A 783 -8.90 -9.41 -15.42
C GLY A 783 -8.30 -8.74 -16.67
N GLN A 784 -7.29 -9.34 -17.30
CA GLN A 784 -6.66 -8.85 -18.54
C GLN A 784 -6.93 -9.74 -19.77
N LEU A 785 -7.74 -10.80 -19.62
CA LEU A 785 -8.10 -11.69 -20.72
C LEU A 785 -8.90 -10.94 -21.81
N SER A 786 -8.39 -11.00 -23.04
CA SER A 786 -9.01 -10.45 -24.26
C SER A 786 -9.57 -9.03 -24.14
N VAL A 787 -8.96 -8.18 -23.30
CA VAL A 787 -9.42 -6.80 -23.06
C VAL A 787 -9.42 -5.95 -24.33
N LEU A 788 -10.53 -5.24 -24.57
CA LEU A 788 -10.57 -4.15 -25.54
C LEU A 788 -9.93 -2.91 -24.92
N THR A 789 -9.06 -2.21 -25.65
CA THR A 789 -8.42 -0.96 -25.22
C THR A 789 -8.47 0.11 -26.32
N GLY A 790 -8.07 1.35 -25.99
CA GLY A 790 -7.92 2.43 -26.98
C GLY A 790 -9.22 2.78 -27.71
N ASN A 791 -9.35 2.29 -28.94
CA ASN A 791 -10.49 2.46 -29.86
C ASN A 791 -11.14 1.13 -30.32
N GLN A 792 -10.83 0.00 -29.66
CA GLN A 792 -11.34 -1.33 -30.02
C GLN A 792 -12.78 -1.60 -29.55
N GLY A 793 -13.29 -0.75 -28.65
CA GLY A 793 -14.67 -0.73 -28.15
C GLY A 793 -15.02 0.69 -27.68
N GLU A 794 -16.10 0.84 -26.92
CA GLU A 794 -16.62 2.16 -26.54
C GLU A 794 -16.55 2.46 -25.02
N ILE A 795 -17.29 3.50 -24.60
CA ILE A 795 -17.58 3.82 -23.20
C ILE A 795 -19.10 4.03 -23.14
N ARG A 796 -19.84 3.10 -22.55
CA ARG A 796 -21.31 3.12 -22.54
C ARG A 796 -21.86 4.20 -21.61
N SER A 797 -23.00 4.77 -22.00
CA SER A 797 -23.81 5.67 -21.15
C SER A 797 -24.80 4.93 -20.25
N ASN A 798 -25.07 3.67 -20.58
CA ASN A 798 -25.89 2.71 -19.85
C ASN A 798 -25.23 1.34 -20.05
N CYS A 799 -24.79 0.68 -18.98
CA CYS A 799 -24.02 -0.56 -19.10
C CYS A 799 -24.81 -1.71 -19.74
N SER A 800 -26.14 -1.64 -19.74
CA SER A 800 -27.00 -2.63 -20.38
C SER A 800 -27.16 -2.46 -21.91
N ALA A 801 -26.64 -1.39 -22.53
CA ALA A 801 -26.85 -1.12 -23.95
C ALA A 801 -25.64 -0.45 -24.64
N ILE A 802 -25.39 -0.82 -25.90
CA ILE A 802 -24.46 -0.11 -26.78
C ILE A 802 -24.97 1.31 -27.11
N ASN A 803 -24.08 2.28 -27.33
CA ASN A 803 -24.51 3.63 -27.71
C ASN A 803 -25.04 3.67 -29.17
N SER A 804 -26.14 4.37 -29.40
CA SER A 804 -26.80 4.45 -30.71
C SER A 804 -25.96 5.18 -31.78
N SER A 805 -25.62 4.49 -32.87
CA SER A 805 -24.85 5.04 -33.99
C SER A 805 -25.68 5.95 -34.91
N ASN A 806 -25.82 7.23 -34.55
CA ASN A 806 -26.42 8.24 -35.43
C ASN A 806 -25.45 8.68 -36.53
N ASN A 807 -25.78 8.40 -37.79
CA ASN A 807 -25.21 9.10 -38.93
C ASN A 807 -25.62 10.59 -38.93
N LEU A 808 -24.75 11.46 -39.43
CA LEU A 808 -25.01 12.89 -39.61
C LEU A 808 -26.12 13.12 -40.65
N LEU A 809 -27.15 13.92 -40.32
CA LEU A 809 -27.75 14.99 -41.17
C LEU A 809 -28.99 15.71 -40.56
N SER A 810 -28.97 17.04 -40.65
CA SER A 810 -30.09 18.00 -40.77
C SER A 810 -31.39 17.93 -39.90
N SER A 811 -31.47 18.90 -38.97
CA SER A 811 -32.55 19.92 -38.80
C SER A 811 -33.96 19.65 -38.20
N SER A 812 -34.33 20.62 -37.34
CA SER A 812 -35.66 21.25 -37.09
C SER A 812 -36.76 20.53 -36.28
N GLU A 813 -37.06 21.14 -35.11
CA GLU A 813 -38.34 21.29 -34.38
C GLU A 813 -39.12 20.03 -33.91
N GLY A 814 -39.71 20.00 -32.71
CA GLY A 814 -39.74 20.99 -31.61
C GLY A 814 -40.10 20.30 -30.27
N GLY A 815 -39.66 20.87 -29.14
CA GLY A 815 -39.59 20.15 -27.85
C GLY A 815 -40.39 20.73 -26.68
N ARG A 816 -40.10 20.23 -25.46
CA ARG A 816 -40.43 20.84 -24.15
C ARG A 816 -39.39 20.41 -23.09
N ARG A 817 -39.34 21.18 -22.00
CA ARG A 817 -38.43 21.06 -20.82
C ARG A 817 -38.48 19.64 -20.20
N TYR A 818 -37.47 19.10 -19.53
CA TYR A 818 -36.58 19.61 -18.46
C TYR A 818 -35.28 18.75 -18.39
N ILE A 819 -34.09 19.16 -17.89
CA ILE A 819 -33.48 20.46 -17.51
C ILE A 819 -31.93 20.31 -17.42
N TYR A 820 -31.19 21.43 -17.24
CA TYR A 820 -29.75 21.62 -16.92
C TYR A 820 -28.67 20.58 -17.30
N SER A 821 -27.90 20.95 -18.34
CA SER A 821 -26.47 20.67 -18.57
C SER A 821 -25.57 21.43 -17.54
N PHE A 822 -24.23 21.37 -17.47
CA PHE A 822 -23.16 21.29 -18.50
C PHE A 822 -21.84 20.66 -17.97
N ASN A 823 -20.77 20.64 -18.80
CA ASN A 823 -19.60 19.77 -18.64
C ASN A 823 -18.26 20.38 -19.15
N LEU A 824 -17.16 20.19 -18.40
CA LEU A 824 -15.72 20.07 -18.83
C LEU A 824 -14.93 21.23 -19.52
N ILE A 825 -13.61 20.96 -19.77
CA ILE A 825 -12.58 21.64 -20.65
C ILE A 825 -11.57 22.59 -19.92
N ARG A 826 -10.22 22.61 -20.10
CA ARG A 826 -9.18 21.74 -20.76
C ARG A 826 -7.68 22.09 -20.42
N LEU A 827 -6.76 21.13 -20.64
CA LEU A 827 -5.34 21.20 -21.16
C LEU A 827 -4.07 21.66 -20.36
N LYS A 828 -3.12 20.69 -20.18
CA LYS A 828 -1.64 20.61 -20.50
C LYS A 828 -0.77 21.90 -20.61
N GLN A 829 0.57 21.97 -20.33
CA GLN A 829 1.68 21.14 -20.88
C GLN A 829 3.13 21.53 -20.40
N VAL A 830 3.96 20.53 -20.03
CA VAL A 830 5.46 20.34 -20.12
C VAL A 830 6.47 21.49 -20.39
N ALA A 831 7.56 21.60 -19.58
CA ALA A 831 8.97 21.89 -20.02
C ALA A 831 10.06 21.74 -18.89
N THR A 832 11.36 21.60 -19.24
CA THR A 832 12.54 21.42 -18.33
C THR A 832 13.68 22.40 -18.62
N ILE A 833 14.59 22.69 -17.64
CA ILE A 833 16.08 22.72 -17.74
C ILE A 833 16.81 23.21 -16.46
N LYS A 834 18.12 22.91 -16.38
CA LYS A 834 19.19 23.14 -15.37
C LYS A 834 19.71 24.62 -15.28
N THR A 835 20.55 25.07 -14.34
CA THR A 835 21.05 24.50 -13.04
C THR A 835 20.97 25.53 -11.86
N ASP A 836 21.94 26.09 -11.10
CA ASP A 836 23.42 26.09 -10.92
C ASP A 836 23.76 26.53 -9.47
N ALA A 837 25.05 26.44 -9.07
CA ALA A 837 25.58 26.83 -7.73
C ALA A 837 26.07 28.31 -7.70
N ASP A 838 26.19 28.99 -6.55
CA ASP A 838 27.36 29.02 -5.62
C ASP A 838 27.04 30.04 -4.46
N LEU A 839 27.72 30.19 -3.30
CA LEU A 839 28.85 29.51 -2.64
C LEU A 839 28.85 29.76 -1.09
N ASP A 840 29.92 29.29 -0.42
CA ASP A 840 30.36 29.31 0.99
C ASP A 840 30.12 30.52 1.92
N ALA A 841 29.86 30.22 3.22
CA ALA A 841 30.84 30.41 4.31
C ALA A 841 30.44 29.73 5.66
N LYS A 842 31.41 29.08 6.32
CA LYS A 842 31.41 28.52 7.71
C LYS A 842 32.57 29.20 8.49
N PRO A 843 32.93 28.90 9.77
CA PRO A 843 32.45 27.85 10.69
C PRO A 843 31.94 28.43 12.05
N GLY A 844 31.52 27.63 13.03
CA GLY A 844 32.41 26.96 14.01
C GLY A 844 31.84 25.64 14.54
N GLU A 845 32.72 24.77 15.06
CA GLU A 845 32.42 23.39 15.47
C GLU A 845 33.11 23.07 16.81
N GLU A 846 32.54 22.14 17.59
CA GLU A 846 33.19 20.85 17.93
C GLU A 846 32.22 19.94 18.71
N GLY A 847 32.29 18.62 18.46
CA GLY A 847 31.37 17.61 19.00
C GLY A 847 31.68 16.22 18.41
N ASN A 848 32.64 15.53 19.02
CA ASN A 848 33.51 14.59 18.30
C ASN A 848 32.99 13.13 18.17
N GLY A 849 32.41 12.82 17.00
CA GLY A 849 32.98 11.79 16.11
C GLY A 849 33.02 10.31 16.51
N ARG A 850 32.42 9.86 17.62
CA ARG A 850 32.44 8.43 18.01
C ARG A 850 31.25 7.61 17.51
N ASP A 851 30.06 8.20 17.46
CA ASP A 851 28.82 7.44 17.27
C ASP A 851 28.66 6.85 15.87
N ALA A 852 29.30 7.46 14.86
CA ALA A 852 29.28 6.97 13.48
C ALA A 852 29.97 5.60 13.29
N ALA A 853 30.92 5.24 14.17
CA ALA A 853 31.58 3.93 14.14
C ALA A 853 30.81 2.86 14.92
N ALA A 854 30.08 3.25 15.98
CA ALA A 854 29.29 2.33 16.80
C ALA A 854 28.16 1.64 16.00
N CYS A 855 27.63 2.31 14.98
CA CYS A 855 26.61 1.75 14.08
C CYS A 855 27.12 0.66 13.12
N LEU A 856 28.42 0.34 13.09
CA LEU A 856 29.03 -0.59 12.12
C LEU A 856 29.72 -1.81 12.76
N ALA A 857 29.67 -1.98 14.09
CA ALA A 857 30.20 -3.15 14.78
C ALA A 857 29.08 -4.12 15.21
N MET A 858 29.41 -5.41 15.26
CA MET A 858 28.60 -6.48 15.87
C MET A 858 29.09 -6.69 17.31
N ASP A 859 28.27 -6.32 18.30
CA ASP A 859 28.59 -6.52 19.71
C ASP A 859 27.95 -7.82 20.23
N LEU A 860 28.78 -8.86 20.43
CA LEU A 860 28.35 -10.15 20.99
C LEU A 860 28.24 -10.14 22.53
N SER A 861 28.56 -9.03 23.21
CA SER A 861 28.57 -8.95 24.68
C SER A 861 27.23 -9.31 25.35
N PRO A 862 26.03 -9.02 24.81
CA PRO A 862 24.77 -9.45 25.43
C PRO A 862 24.64 -10.98 25.49
N ILE A 863 25.04 -11.66 24.41
CA ILE A 863 24.99 -13.13 24.29
C ILE A 863 26.02 -13.75 25.24
N GLN A 864 27.25 -13.24 25.25
CA GLN A 864 28.33 -13.70 26.14
C GLN A 864 27.95 -13.52 27.62
N ASN A 865 27.33 -12.40 27.98
CA ASN A 865 26.84 -12.15 29.34
C ASN A 865 25.72 -13.13 29.72
N ALA A 866 24.74 -13.39 28.84
CA ALA A 866 23.64 -14.32 29.11
C ALA A 866 24.11 -15.79 29.25
N VAL A 867 25.13 -16.18 28.48
CA VAL A 867 25.81 -17.48 28.63
C VAL A 867 26.52 -17.56 29.99
N ALA A 868 27.28 -16.54 30.36
CA ALA A 868 28.08 -16.50 31.59
C ALA A 868 27.23 -16.36 32.88
N SER A 869 26.07 -15.71 32.82
CA SER A 869 25.15 -15.57 33.96
C SER A 869 24.24 -16.77 34.19
N GLY A 870 24.21 -17.73 33.25
CA GLY A 870 23.22 -18.81 33.26
C GLY A 870 21.81 -18.37 32.85
N SER A 871 21.66 -17.20 32.22
CA SER A 871 20.38 -16.64 31.74
C SER A 871 19.92 -17.30 30.44
N TYR A 872 19.98 -18.64 30.38
CA TYR A 872 19.81 -19.44 29.17
C TYR A 872 18.47 -19.26 28.44
N ALA A 873 17.43 -18.83 29.16
CA ALA A 873 16.12 -18.55 28.58
C ALA A 873 16.13 -17.33 27.62
N THR A 874 16.99 -16.33 27.83
CA THR A 874 17.02 -15.10 27.02
C THR A 874 18.04 -15.14 25.88
N ILE A 875 18.71 -16.29 25.66
CA ILE A 875 19.74 -16.42 24.62
C ILE A 875 19.15 -16.41 23.22
N ALA A 876 17.97 -17.02 23.02
CA ALA A 876 17.28 -16.98 21.72
C ALA A 876 16.96 -15.53 21.32
N ASP A 877 16.20 -14.82 22.16
CA ASP A 877 15.80 -13.43 21.94
C ASP A 877 17.01 -12.51 21.68
N ALA A 878 18.05 -12.61 22.50
CA ALA A 878 19.26 -11.79 22.35
C ALA A 878 20.06 -12.10 21.08
N CYS A 879 20.01 -13.35 20.59
CA CYS A 879 20.64 -13.71 19.33
C CYS A 879 19.81 -13.26 18.12
N ASP A 880 18.50 -13.48 18.12
CA ASP A 880 17.62 -13.04 17.02
C ASP A 880 17.60 -11.51 16.92
N GLU A 881 17.49 -10.79 18.04
CA GLU A 881 17.51 -9.33 18.04
C GLU A 881 18.84 -8.83 17.44
N LEU A 882 19.98 -9.32 17.93
CA LEU A 882 21.27 -8.92 17.39
C LEU A 882 21.45 -9.35 15.92
N MET A 883 20.91 -10.49 15.48
CA MET A 883 20.98 -10.92 14.07
C MET A 883 20.19 -9.97 13.17
N LEU A 884 19.02 -9.52 13.63
CA LEU A 884 18.21 -8.49 12.96
C LEU A 884 18.91 -7.13 12.97
N GLN A 885 19.57 -6.74 14.07
CA GLN A 885 20.38 -5.51 14.14
C GLN A 885 21.55 -5.54 13.14
N VAL A 886 22.27 -6.66 13.05
CA VAL A 886 23.48 -6.79 12.22
C VAL A 886 23.09 -6.93 10.73
N ALA A 887 22.02 -7.66 10.42
CA ALA A 887 21.45 -7.75 9.07
C ALA A 887 20.90 -6.41 8.57
N SER A 888 20.16 -5.65 9.41
CA SER A 888 19.61 -4.33 9.03
C SER A 888 20.68 -3.24 8.86
N ARG A 889 21.87 -3.42 9.45
CA ARG A 889 23.07 -2.59 9.22
C ARG A 889 23.86 -3.00 7.96
N GLY A 890 23.49 -4.09 7.29
CA GLY A 890 24.22 -4.61 6.12
C GLY A 890 25.60 -5.19 6.46
N ILE A 891 25.87 -5.51 7.73
CA ILE A 891 27.13 -6.09 8.19
C ILE A 891 27.13 -7.58 7.82
N ALA A 892 28.20 -8.06 7.17
CA ALA A 892 28.40 -9.49 6.96
C ALA A 892 28.72 -10.17 8.30
N TYR A 893 28.01 -11.25 8.62
CA TYR A 893 28.08 -11.91 9.94
C TYR A 893 28.19 -13.44 9.87
N GLN A 894 28.06 -14.02 8.68
CA GLN A 894 27.84 -15.45 8.49
C GLN A 894 29.07 -16.33 8.82
N GLU A 895 30.24 -15.74 9.05
CA GLU A 895 31.46 -16.45 9.49
C GLU A 895 31.78 -16.26 11.00
N ASP A 896 31.37 -15.13 11.58
CA ASP A 896 31.66 -14.77 12.98
C ASP A 896 30.50 -15.04 13.96
N TRP A 897 29.31 -15.39 13.46
CA TRP A 897 28.11 -15.55 14.30
C TRP A 897 28.17 -16.79 15.23
N PRO A 898 27.76 -16.67 16.51
CA PRO A 898 27.72 -17.78 17.47
C PRO A 898 26.54 -18.75 17.21
N PHE A 899 26.51 -19.40 16.05
CA PHE A 899 25.39 -20.25 15.61
C PHE A 899 25.10 -21.42 16.55
N THR A 900 26.11 -22.00 17.22
CA THR A 900 25.90 -23.07 18.21
C THR A 900 25.08 -22.56 19.40
N VAL A 901 25.48 -21.42 19.97
CA VAL A 901 24.82 -20.77 21.12
C VAL A 901 23.38 -20.40 20.74
N HIS A 902 23.20 -19.79 19.56
CA HIS A 902 21.89 -19.39 19.05
C HIS A 902 20.95 -20.60 18.87
N LEU A 903 21.43 -21.67 18.24
CA LEU A 903 20.63 -22.89 18.00
C LEU A 903 20.26 -23.62 19.30
N LEU A 904 21.18 -23.67 20.26
CA LEU A 904 20.91 -24.24 21.59
C LEU A 904 19.99 -23.34 22.42
N GLY A 905 20.03 -22.01 22.25
CA GLY A 905 19.10 -21.06 22.85
C GLY A 905 17.65 -21.35 22.45
N HIS A 906 17.38 -21.52 21.15
CA HIS A 906 16.04 -21.90 20.67
C HIS A 906 15.59 -23.28 21.19
N ILE A 907 16.49 -24.27 21.20
CA ILE A 907 16.20 -25.60 21.77
C ILE A 907 15.87 -25.49 23.27
N PHE A 908 16.58 -24.64 24.03
CA PHE A 908 16.32 -24.38 25.44
C PHE A 908 14.97 -23.69 25.66
N ALA A 909 14.65 -22.68 24.84
CA ALA A 909 13.36 -21.98 24.82
C ALA A 909 12.19 -22.89 24.38
N ASN A 910 12.47 -24.09 23.85
CA ASN A 910 11.49 -25.02 23.27
C ASN A 910 10.92 -24.55 21.91
N ASP A 911 11.58 -23.61 21.23
CA ASP A 911 11.24 -23.22 19.86
C ASP A 911 12.00 -24.07 18.84
N LEU A 912 11.39 -25.19 18.48
CA LEU A 912 11.93 -26.09 17.45
C LEU A 912 11.76 -25.54 16.03
N ASN A 913 10.92 -24.52 15.80
CA ASN A 913 10.69 -23.96 14.48
C ASN A 913 11.74 -22.91 14.13
N SER A 914 12.04 -21.97 15.02
CA SER A 914 13.14 -21.03 14.82
C SER A 914 14.49 -21.76 14.78
N ALA A 915 14.67 -22.81 15.58
CA ALA A 915 15.81 -23.73 15.43
C ALA A 915 15.91 -24.38 14.03
N ARG A 916 14.77 -24.80 13.43
CA ARG A 916 14.71 -25.34 12.06
C ARG A 916 15.02 -24.28 11.00
N PHE A 917 14.56 -23.03 11.17
CA PHE A 917 14.83 -21.94 10.24
C PHE A 917 16.28 -21.49 10.31
N LEU A 918 16.85 -21.33 11.51
CA LEU A 918 18.26 -21.06 11.74
C LEU A 918 19.15 -22.17 11.16
N TRP A 919 18.81 -23.44 11.39
CA TRP A 919 19.54 -24.55 10.76
C TRP A 919 19.48 -24.49 9.22
N LYS A 920 18.38 -24.05 8.62
CA LYS A 920 18.28 -23.88 7.16
C LYS A 920 19.12 -22.71 6.63
N SER A 921 19.23 -21.58 7.36
CA SER A 921 19.94 -20.38 6.89
C SER A 921 21.47 -20.49 6.95
N ILE A 922 22.02 -21.32 7.85
CA ILE A 922 23.48 -21.47 8.00
C ILE A 922 24.11 -22.09 6.73
N PRO A 923 25.20 -21.53 6.17
CA PRO A 923 25.89 -22.08 5.00
C PRO A 923 26.38 -23.53 5.17
N GLN A 924 26.34 -24.32 4.10
CA GLN A 924 26.69 -25.75 4.16
C GLN A 924 28.14 -25.99 4.58
N GLY A 925 29.11 -25.24 4.04
CA GLY A 925 30.51 -25.34 4.45
C GLY A 925 30.78 -24.89 5.89
N PHE A 926 29.90 -24.06 6.47
CA PHE A 926 29.99 -23.68 7.88
C PHE A 926 29.53 -24.83 8.80
N LYS A 927 28.46 -25.56 8.42
CA LYS A 927 28.03 -26.78 9.11
C LYS A 927 29.14 -27.85 9.10
N GLU A 928 29.74 -28.07 7.94
CA GLU A 928 30.80 -29.07 7.75
C GLU A 928 32.09 -28.75 8.52
N SER A 929 32.34 -27.47 8.83
CA SER A 929 33.50 -27.02 9.64
C SER A 929 33.22 -26.88 11.15
N LYS A 930 31.98 -27.13 11.62
CA LYS A 930 31.57 -26.96 13.03
C LYS A 930 30.83 -28.20 13.58
N PRO A 931 31.54 -29.25 14.01
CA PRO A 931 30.92 -30.48 14.53
C PRO A 931 29.95 -30.27 15.70
N GLU A 932 30.25 -29.32 16.60
CA GLU A 932 29.39 -28.99 17.76
C GLU A 932 28.03 -28.40 17.33
N LEU A 933 28.00 -27.62 16.26
CA LEU A 933 26.76 -27.09 15.68
C LEU A 933 25.91 -28.21 15.06
N VAL A 934 26.55 -29.23 14.47
CA VAL A 934 25.87 -30.44 13.99
C VAL A 934 25.30 -31.26 15.16
N ALA A 935 26.03 -31.36 16.28
CA ALA A 935 25.57 -32.01 17.49
C ALA A 935 24.40 -31.25 18.15
N ALA A 936 24.47 -29.92 18.23
CA ALA A 936 23.37 -29.07 18.69
C ALA A 936 22.09 -29.32 17.86
N TRP A 937 22.24 -29.40 16.53
CA TRP A 937 21.13 -29.74 15.66
C TRP A 937 20.60 -31.17 15.87
N ARG A 938 21.45 -32.13 16.24
CA ARG A 938 21.01 -33.51 16.52
C ARG A 938 20.03 -33.59 17.69
N ILE A 939 20.19 -32.76 18.72
CA ILE A 939 19.21 -32.59 19.81
C ILE A 939 17.87 -32.10 19.23
N GLY A 940 17.90 -31.06 18.40
CA GLY A 940 16.72 -30.53 17.70
C GLY A 940 16.01 -31.56 16.82
N GLN A 941 16.77 -32.44 16.13
CA GLN A 941 16.21 -33.55 15.35
C GLN A 941 15.41 -34.53 16.22
N CYS A 942 15.99 -35.02 17.32
CA CYS A 942 15.32 -36.00 18.19
C CYS A 942 14.08 -35.40 18.87
N LEU A 943 14.13 -34.12 19.27
CA LEU A 943 12.94 -33.39 19.76
C LEU A 943 11.85 -33.30 18.69
N TRP A 944 12.20 -32.96 17.44
CA TRP A 944 11.26 -32.87 16.32
C TRP A 944 10.61 -34.23 15.98
N THR A 945 11.39 -35.32 15.96
CA THR A 945 10.87 -36.67 15.68
C THR A 945 10.21 -37.34 16.89
N ARG A 946 10.10 -36.65 18.04
CA ARG A 946 9.60 -37.20 19.31
C ARG A 946 10.37 -38.44 19.80
N ASP A 947 11.66 -38.48 19.47
CA ASP A 947 12.62 -39.49 19.92
C ASP A 947 13.14 -39.09 21.30
N TYR A 948 12.31 -39.30 22.33
CA TYR A 948 12.54 -38.80 23.68
C TYR A 948 13.82 -39.36 24.34
N ALA A 949 14.19 -40.61 24.02
CA ALA A 949 15.43 -41.22 24.50
C ALA A 949 16.65 -40.70 23.72
N GLY A 950 16.54 -40.59 22.39
CA GLY A 950 17.60 -40.08 21.53
C GLY A 950 18.01 -38.64 21.81
N VAL A 951 17.17 -37.83 22.49
CA VAL A 951 17.58 -36.52 23.03
C VAL A 951 18.74 -36.65 24.02
N TYR A 952 18.68 -37.61 24.95
CA TYR A 952 19.75 -37.81 25.93
C TYR A 952 21.01 -38.41 25.28
N ASP A 953 20.84 -39.26 24.27
CA ASP A 953 21.98 -39.81 23.52
C ASP A 953 22.62 -38.77 22.58
N ALA A 954 21.84 -37.81 22.06
CA ALA A 954 22.37 -36.64 21.35
C ALA A 954 23.14 -35.69 22.29
N ILE A 955 22.68 -35.52 23.53
CA ILE A 955 23.38 -34.75 24.57
C ILE A 955 24.69 -35.45 25.00
N ARG A 956 24.66 -36.77 25.22
CA ARG A 956 25.84 -37.56 25.66
C ARG A 956 26.82 -37.89 24.54
N GLY A 957 26.35 -37.90 23.28
CA GLY A 957 27.14 -38.29 22.11
C GLY A 957 28.13 -37.24 21.60
N PHE A 958 28.31 -36.12 22.31
CA PHE A 958 29.22 -35.05 21.94
C PHE A 958 29.92 -34.41 23.16
N GLU A 959 31.19 -34.05 23.00
CA GLU A 959 31.97 -33.32 24.01
C GLU A 959 31.79 -31.80 23.82
N TRP A 960 30.82 -31.23 24.53
CA TRP A 960 30.47 -29.81 24.46
C TRP A 960 31.59 -28.88 24.95
N SER A 961 31.78 -27.76 24.26
CA SER A 961 32.74 -26.73 24.68
C SER A 961 32.31 -26.07 26.00
N PRO A 962 33.26 -25.49 26.77
CA PRO A 962 32.97 -24.79 28.02
C PRO A 962 31.97 -23.62 27.88
N GLU A 963 31.80 -23.08 26.67
CA GLU A 963 30.85 -22.00 26.36
C GLU A 963 29.40 -22.50 26.42
N VAL A 964 29.10 -23.67 25.86
CA VAL A 964 27.71 -24.20 25.79
C VAL A 964 27.42 -25.33 26.76
N ALA A 965 28.43 -25.92 27.42
CA ALA A 965 28.23 -27.04 28.35
C ALA A 965 27.21 -26.75 29.47
N GLY A 966 27.20 -25.53 30.02
CA GLY A 966 26.21 -25.12 31.03
C GLY A 966 24.78 -25.02 30.49
N LEU A 967 24.64 -24.46 29.28
CA LEU A 967 23.36 -24.35 28.55
C LEU A 967 22.77 -25.75 28.25
N VAL A 968 23.61 -26.69 27.79
CA VAL A 968 23.21 -28.07 27.50
C VAL A 968 22.87 -28.84 28.78
N ALA A 969 23.64 -28.68 29.86
CA ALA A 969 23.34 -29.30 31.15
C ALA A 969 22.00 -28.81 31.73
N ALA A 970 21.76 -27.50 31.72
CA ALA A 970 20.50 -26.90 32.16
C ALA A 970 19.32 -27.29 31.26
N PHE A 971 19.54 -27.45 29.94
CA PHE A 971 18.54 -28.03 29.04
C PHE A 971 18.18 -29.47 29.46
N SER A 972 19.18 -30.34 29.68
CA SER A 972 18.98 -31.74 30.05
C SER A 972 18.20 -31.89 31.37
N GLU A 973 18.52 -31.06 32.38
CA GLU A 973 17.82 -31.08 33.66
C GLU A 973 16.35 -30.64 33.51
N ASN A 974 16.10 -29.56 32.76
CA ASN A 974 14.74 -29.09 32.47
C ASN A 974 13.94 -30.08 31.62
N TYR A 975 14.59 -30.77 30.69
CA TYR A 975 13.98 -31.81 29.85
C TYR A 975 13.55 -33.02 30.69
N THR A 976 14.41 -33.51 31.58
CA THR A 976 14.10 -34.59 32.52
C THR A 976 12.91 -34.23 33.42
N LYS A 977 12.89 -33.00 33.98
CA LYS A 977 11.77 -32.49 34.79
C LYS A 977 10.46 -32.45 34.00
N LYS A 978 10.46 -31.91 32.76
CA LYS A 978 9.30 -31.88 31.86
C LYS A 978 8.80 -33.31 31.57
N MET A 979 9.70 -34.24 31.25
CA MET A 979 9.33 -35.62 30.91
C MET A 979 8.73 -36.36 32.11
N PHE A 980 9.31 -36.23 33.31
CA PHE A 980 8.74 -36.82 34.52
C PHE A 980 7.34 -36.27 34.87
N GLN A 981 7.08 -34.98 34.61
CA GLN A 981 5.74 -34.39 34.75
C GLN A 981 4.75 -34.97 33.72
N LEU A 982 5.17 -35.17 32.47
CA LEU A 982 4.36 -35.84 31.45
C LEU A 982 4.00 -37.27 31.88
N LEU A 983 4.97 -38.09 32.29
CA LEU A 983 4.72 -39.44 32.81
C LEU A 983 3.78 -39.43 34.03
N SER A 984 3.96 -38.46 34.95
CA SER A 984 3.10 -38.27 36.13
C SER A 984 1.64 -37.92 35.79
N SER A 985 1.38 -37.38 34.60
CA SER A 985 0.05 -37.01 34.12
C SER A 985 -0.62 -38.13 33.30
N ALA A 986 0.15 -38.77 32.41
CA ALA A 986 -0.36 -39.75 31.45
C ALA A 986 -0.60 -41.14 32.08
N TYR A 987 0.26 -41.58 33.00
CA TYR A 987 0.21 -42.94 33.54
C TYR A 987 -0.43 -43.01 34.92
N SER A 988 -0.98 -44.18 35.24
CA SER A 988 -1.39 -44.55 36.61
C SER A 988 -0.46 -45.64 37.16
N THR A 989 0.02 -46.51 36.28
CA THR A 989 1.15 -47.42 36.46
C THR A 989 2.01 -47.42 35.20
N ILE A 990 3.32 -47.68 35.33
CA ILE A 990 4.29 -47.72 34.22
C ILE A 990 5.48 -48.64 34.59
N GLY A 991 6.12 -49.30 33.62
CA GLY A 991 7.26 -50.18 33.88
C GLY A 991 8.53 -49.41 34.21
N VAL A 992 9.38 -49.95 35.10
CA VAL A 992 10.68 -49.32 35.46
C VAL A 992 11.56 -49.10 34.22
N ALA A 993 11.57 -50.05 33.27
CA ALA A 993 12.32 -49.93 32.02
C ALA A 993 11.79 -48.79 31.12
N ASP A 994 10.47 -48.57 31.07
CA ASP A 994 9.89 -47.46 30.31
C ASP A 994 10.26 -46.11 30.92
N VAL A 995 10.19 -45.99 32.26
CA VAL A 995 10.61 -44.76 32.97
C VAL A 995 12.11 -44.50 32.76
N ALA A 996 12.95 -45.53 32.82
CA ALA A 996 14.37 -45.43 32.53
C ALA A 996 14.63 -44.90 31.09
N HIS A 997 13.92 -45.45 30.11
CA HIS A 997 13.98 -45.02 28.71
C HIS A 997 13.55 -43.56 28.51
N PHE A 998 12.40 -43.16 29.07
CA PHE A 998 11.89 -41.78 28.94
C PHE A 998 12.70 -40.73 29.74
N LEU A 999 13.30 -41.10 30.87
CA LEU A 999 14.17 -40.20 31.64
C LEU A 999 15.65 -40.24 31.21
N GLY A 1000 16.02 -41.12 30.28
CA GLY A 1000 17.40 -41.28 29.82
C GLY A 1000 18.37 -41.80 30.90
N MET A 1001 17.86 -42.54 31.89
CA MET A 1001 18.56 -42.99 33.11
C MET A 1001 18.69 -44.52 33.14
N SER A 1002 19.50 -45.05 34.06
CA SER A 1002 19.43 -46.49 34.40
C SER A 1002 18.14 -46.84 35.14
N GLU A 1003 17.76 -48.12 35.16
CA GLU A 1003 16.59 -48.60 35.93
C GLU A 1003 16.68 -48.27 37.42
N ASP A 1004 17.88 -48.30 38.00
CA ASP A 1004 18.10 -47.98 39.42
C ASP A 1004 17.97 -46.46 39.68
N GLU A 1005 18.53 -45.61 38.83
CA GLU A 1005 18.37 -44.15 38.93
C GLU A 1005 16.92 -43.73 38.72
N ALA A 1006 16.24 -44.28 37.70
CA ALA A 1006 14.84 -44.00 37.40
C ALA A 1006 13.89 -44.43 38.54
N THR A 1007 14.14 -45.62 39.12
CA THR A 1007 13.45 -46.09 40.33
C THR A 1007 13.66 -45.13 41.50
N ASN A 1008 14.91 -44.75 41.80
CA ASN A 1008 15.22 -43.83 42.90
C ASN A 1008 14.58 -42.45 42.69
N TYR A 1009 14.62 -41.91 41.46
CA TYR A 1009 14.01 -40.63 41.10
C TYR A 1009 12.48 -40.66 41.28
N ALA A 1010 11.82 -41.72 40.83
CA ALA A 1010 10.38 -41.91 41.01
C ALA A 1010 9.97 -42.03 42.48
N LEU A 1011 10.72 -42.81 43.27
CA LEU A 1011 10.48 -42.99 44.72
C LEU A 1011 10.68 -41.68 45.50
N GLN A 1012 11.69 -40.87 45.17
CA GLN A 1012 11.90 -39.54 45.77
C GLN A 1012 10.72 -38.59 45.52
N HIS A 1013 10.10 -38.67 44.34
CA HIS A 1013 8.88 -37.92 44.02
C HIS A 1013 7.59 -38.57 44.58
N GLY A 1014 7.73 -39.64 45.36
CA GLY A 1014 6.66 -40.28 46.12
C GLY A 1014 5.78 -41.23 45.31
N TRP A 1015 6.24 -41.71 44.14
CA TRP A 1015 5.68 -42.91 43.52
C TRP A 1015 6.00 -44.15 44.37
N THR A 1016 5.41 -45.29 44.06
CA THR A 1016 5.70 -46.58 44.76
C THR A 1016 6.00 -47.68 43.76
N MET A 1017 6.86 -48.65 44.12
CA MET A 1017 7.28 -49.74 43.24
C MET A 1017 6.77 -51.09 43.73
N ASP A 1018 6.12 -51.86 42.86
CA ASP A 1018 5.90 -53.28 43.07
C ASP A 1018 7.12 -54.07 42.58
N SER A 1019 7.85 -54.68 43.52
CA SER A 1019 9.13 -55.34 43.23
C SER A 1019 9.00 -56.62 42.38
N PRO A 1020 7.98 -57.48 42.56
CA PRO A 1020 7.79 -58.66 41.70
C PRO A 1020 7.48 -58.35 40.24
N SER A 1021 6.72 -57.29 39.95
CA SER A 1021 6.32 -56.94 38.57
C SER A 1021 7.19 -55.89 37.87
N LYS A 1022 8.14 -55.25 38.58
CA LYS A 1022 8.88 -54.05 38.11
C LYS A 1022 7.96 -52.91 37.64
N MET A 1023 6.78 -52.77 38.24
CA MET A 1023 5.84 -51.69 37.94
C MET A 1023 5.91 -50.57 38.99
N LEU A 1024 6.02 -49.34 38.52
CA LEU A 1024 5.87 -48.13 39.32
C LEU A 1024 4.40 -47.66 39.29
N THR A 1025 3.84 -47.35 40.46
CA THR A 1025 2.51 -46.75 40.62
C THR A 1025 2.67 -45.24 40.82
N VAL A 1026 2.02 -44.48 39.94
CA VAL A 1026 2.18 -43.02 39.82
C VAL A 1026 1.37 -42.30 40.89
N LYS A 1027 2.05 -41.50 41.73
CA LYS A 1027 1.39 -40.58 42.65
C LYS A 1027 0.90 -39.35 41.89
N LYS A 1028 -0.37 -39.38 41.49
CA LYS A 1028 -0.99 -38.26 40.76
C LYS A 1028 -0.97 -36.96 41.58
N PRO A 1029 -0.68 -35.80 40.97
CA PRO A 1029 -0.76 -34.51 41.66
C PRO A 1029 -2.20 -34.22 42.10
N ARG A 1030 -2.36 -33.46 43.20
CA ARG A 1030 -3.69 -32.97 43.61
C ARG A 1030 -4.24 -32.03 42.54
N ILE A 1031 -5.40 -32.37 41.98
CA ILE A 1031 -6.18 -31.44 41.17
C ILE A 1031 -6.70 -30.33 42.10
N ILE A 1032 -6.25 -29.10 41.87
CA ILE A 1032 -6.84 -27.92 42.50
C ILE A 1032 -8.02 -27.51 41.60
N THR A 1033 -9.24 -27.75 42.06
CA THR A 1033 -10.47 -27.49 41.29
C THR A 1033 -10.84 -26.01 41.27
N GLU A 1034 -9.87 -25.14 40.97
CA GLU A 1034 -10.10 -23.72 40.72
C GLU A 1034 -9.00 -23.17 39.80
N GLN A 1035 -9.18 -23.40 38.50
CA GLN A 1035 -8.48 -22.66 37.44
C GLN A 1035 -9.52 -22.08 36.48
N LYS A 1036 -9.64 -20.74 36.48
CA LYS A 1036 -10.01 -20.04 35.24
C LYS A 1036 -9.04 -20.48 34.13
N LEU A 1037 -9.48 -20.54 32.88
CA LEU A 1037 -8.56 -20.80 31.78
C LEU A 1037 -7.47 -19.73 31.77
N ASP A 1038 -6.24 -20.19 31.96
CA ASP A 1038 -5.01 -19.42 31.79
C ASP A 1038 -4.94 -18.94 30.33
N PRO A 1039 -5.02 -17.62 30.04
CA PRO A 1039 -5.00 -17.13 28.67
C PRO A 1039 -3.72 -17.52 27.94
N SER A 1040 -2.59 -17.68 28.64
CA SER A 1040 -1.34 -18.14 28.03
C SER A 1040 -1.39 -19.60 27.57
N ARG A 1041 -2.34 -20.42 28.06
CA ARG A 1041 -2.61 -21.77 27.52
C ARG A 1041 -3.54 -21.73 26.33
N LEU A 1042 -4.49 -20.79 26.29
CA LEU A 1042 -5.34 -20.58 25.12
C LEU A 1042 -4.50 -20.02 23.96
N GLN A 1043 -3.68 -19.01 24.25
CA GLN A 1043 -2.73 -18.40 23.33
C GLN A 1043 -1.69 -19.42 22.82
N ARG A 1044 -1.12 -20.26 23.69
CA ARG A 1044 -0.26 -21.37 23.25
C ARG A 1044 -0.99 -22.43 22.42
N LEU A 1045 -2.31 -22.56 22.55
CA LEU A 1045 -3.13 -23.37 21.65
C LEU A 1045 -3.32 -22.67 20.30
N THR A 1046 -3.55 -21.35 20.28
CA THR A 1046 -3.58 -20.54 19.06
C THR A 1046 -2.25 -20.60 18.32
N GLU A 1047 -1.12 -20.40 19.02
CA GLU A 1047 0.25 -20.50 18.49
C GLU A 1047 0.56 -21.91 17.96
N TYR A 1048 0.13 -22.97 18.65
CA TYR A 1048 0.33 -24.36 18.22
C TYR A 1048 -0.55 -24.73 17.01
N VAL A 1049 -1.76 -24.16 16.89
CA VAL A 1049 -2.58 -24.26 15.67
C VAL A 1049 -1.91 -23.51 14.52
N PHE A 1050 -1.39 -22.30 14.76
CA PHE A 1050 -0.58 -21.51 13.81
C PHE A 1050 0.76 -22.17 13.40
N HIS A 1051 1.08 -23.33 13.98
CA HIS A 1051 2.30 -24.10 13.76
C HIS A 1051 2.07 -25.54 13.30
N LEU A 1052 0.82 -25.95 13.07
CA LEU A 1052 0.48 -27.15 12.31
C LEU A 1052 0.16 -26.87 10.84
N GLU A 1053 0.19 -25.60 10.44
CA GLU A 1053 -0.16 -25.11 9.10
C GLU A 1053 1.07 -24.52 8.34
N HIS A 1054 2.26 -25.15 8.44
CA HIS A 1054 3.48 -24.78 7.70
C HIS A 1054 4.45 -25.94 7.40
#